data_AF-A0A261SF53-F1
#
_entry.id   AF-A0A261SF53-F1
#
_cell.length_a   1.000
_cell.length_b   1.000
_cell.length_c   1.000
_cell.angle_alpha   90.00
_cell.angle_beta   90.00
_cell.angle_gamma   90.00
#
_symmetry.space_group_name_H-M   'P 1'
#
loop_
_entity.id
_entity.type
_entity.pdbx_description
1 polymer ?
#
loop_
_entity_poly.entity_id
_entity_poly.type
_entity_poly.pdbx_seq_one_letter_code
_entity_poly.pdbx_strand_id
1 'polypeptide(L)'
;MGPYKRLWFTLIGVLIVTFSLLGYYGSEVYRQAPPIPAQVVAHDGRVLFDREGILDGQTAWQSIGGMQLGSIWGHGAYQAPDWTADWLHRELSAWLDLAAQAAHGSPYAALDGPAQAALRAQLTAEYRGNGVDDAQVLRLSERRAQAIAQTAEYYDQLFSDAPALRQSREHFAMKENTLPSAERRRQLTQFFFWTAWAAATERPGQHVTYTNNWPHEPLIGNAPSSENIVWSIASIVVLLAGVGFLVWGWAFLRNHDEPLPPAAASDPLTTFALTPSQRGLAKYLFLVVALFVFQVFLGGFTAHYTVEGTFYGIEVSRWLPYSLARTWHIQAALFWIATGFLAAGLFLAPLINGGKDPRFQKLGVDVLFWALIVVVVGSFIGNYLAIAQIMPPNLNFWLGHQGYEYVDLGRLWQIGKYVGILLWLVLMLRGVVPALMRKGEDRNLLALLTASVGAIGLFYGAGLFYGERTHLSVMEYWRWWVVHLWVEGFFEVFATTALAFIFSTLGLVSVRMAAAASLASASLFMLGGIPGTFHHLYFAGTTTPVMAVGASFSALEVVPLIVLGHEAWENWRLKLRAPWMENLKWPLMCFVAVAFWNMLGAGVFGFMINPPMSLYYVQGLNTTPVHAHAALFGVYGFLALGFTLLVLRYLRPDYAFNPSLMKTAFWSLNIGLVLMIFTSLLPVGIIQFHASVSEGLWYARSEAFMQQPLLQTLRWVRTIGDVVFIIGALAMALQVVLGLLDTRHPRSRAGQRLGTVQG
;
A
#
# COMPACT_ATOMS: atom_id res chain seq x y z
N MET A 1 25.67 17.96 -14.60
CA MET A 1 25.06 19.08 -13.84
C MET A 1 24.77 20.29 -14.72
N GLY A 2 25.66 20.69 -15.66
CA GLY A 2 25.31 21.62 -16.76
C GLY A 2 24.60 22.91 -16.31
N PRO A 3 23.55 23.38 -17.00
CA PRO A 3 22.76 24.55 -16.58
C PRO A 3 21.80 24.27 -15.41
N TYR A 4 21.64 23.01 -14.98
CA TYR A 4 20.69 22.61 -13.93
C TYR A 4 21.33 22.47 -12.54
N LYS A 5 22.52 23.06 -12.31
CA LYS A 5 23.24 22.96 -11.02
C LYS A 5 22.34 23.28 -9.82
N ARG A 6 21.53 24.34 -9.92
CA ARG A 6 20.61 24.76 -8.85
C ARG A 6 19.60 23.65 -8.53
N LEU A 7 18.93 23.09 -9.54
CA LEU A 7 17.93 22.04 -9.34
C LEU A 7 18.54 20.74 -8.78
N TRP A 8 19.73 20.35 -9.25
CA TRP A 8 20.44 19.20 -8.70
C TRP A 8 20.84 19.40 -7.24
N PHE A 9 21.37 20.57 -6.87
CA PHE A 9 21.69 20.86 -5.48
C PHE A 9 20.45 20.98 -4.59
N THR A 10 19.34 21.51 -5.11
CA THR A 10 18.05 21.46 -4.41
C THR A 10 17.63 20.03 -4.14
N LEU A 11 17.60 19.16 -5.16
CA LEU A 11 17.22 17.75 -4.99
C LEU A 11 18.12 17.05 -3.97
N ILE A 12 19.45 17.18 -4.10
CA ILE A 12 20.40 16.55 -3.18
C ILE A 12 20.22 17.10 -1.75
N GLY A 13 20.03 18.41 -1.60
CA GLY A 13 19.76 19.04 -0.31
C GLY A 13 18.48 18.52 0.34
N VAL A 14 17.38 18.41 -0.43
CA VAL A 14 16.12 17.82 0.02
C VAL A 14 16.37 16.39 0.50
N LEU A 15 17.00 15.54 -0.32
CA LEU A 15 17.29 14.15 0.05
C LEU A 15 18.11 14.03 1.33
N ILE A 16 19.16 14.83 1.50
CA ILE A 16 19.99 14.80 2.71
C ILE A 16 19.15 15.15 3.94
N VAL A 17 18.37 16.23 3.87
CA VAL A 17 17.55 16.70 5.00
C VAL A 17 16.45 15.68 5.34
N THR A 18 15.72 15.20 4.34
CA THR A 18 14.58 14.31 4.58
C THR A 18 15.00 12.91 5.02
N PHE A 19 16.07 12.34 4.48
CA PHE A 19 16.60 11.07 4.99
C PHE A 19 17.22 11.22 6.39
N SER A 20 17.82 12.38 6.71
CA SER A 20 18.30 12.64 8.07
C SER A 20 17.15 12.68 9.08
N LEU A 21 16.02 13.32 8.71
CA LEU A 21 14.80 13.31 9.52
C LEU A 21 14.26 11.88 9.70
N LEU A 22 14.11 11.13 8.59
CA LEU A 22 13.60 9.77 8.62
C LEU A 22 14.48 8.83 9.46
N GLY A 23 15.81 8.98 9.39
CA GLY A 23 16.77 8.21 10.19
C GLY A 23 16.79 8.61 11.66
N TYR A 24 16.77 9.92 11.96
CA TYR A 24 16.75 10.43 13.34
C TYR A 24 15.50 9.95 14.08
N TYR A 25 14.31 10.18 13.51
CA TYR A 25 13.05 9.74 14.10
C TYR A 25 12.89 8.21 14.05
N GLY A 26 13.49 7.53 13.07
CA GLY A 26 13.62 6.08 13.09
C GLY A 26 14.35 5.56 14.34
N SER A 27 15.45 6.23 14.74
CA SER A 27 16.15 5.88 15.98
C SER A 27 15.31 6.10 17.23
N GLU A 28 14.39 7.07 17.20
CA GLU A 28 13.42 7.32 18.26
C GLU A 28 12.38 6.19 18.34
N VAL A 29 11.86 5.70 17.21
CA VAL A 29 10.95 4.54 17.17
C VAL A 29 11.57 3.32 17.85
N TYR A 30 12.87 3.06 17.63
CA TYR A 30 13.58 1.97 18.30
C TYR A 30 13.71 2.14 19.82
N ARG A 31 13.95 3.37 20.29
CA ARG A 31 14.23 3.66 21.70
C ARG A 31 12.96 3.87 22.53
N GLN A 32 11.89 4.33 21.89
CA GLN A 32 10.64 4.74 22.54
C GLN A 32 9.48 3.78 22.22
N ALA A 33 9.74 2.64 21.60
CA ALA A 33 8.73 1.59 21.43
C ALA A 33 8.17 1.12 22.79
N PRO A 34 6.89 0.69 22.86
CA PRO A 34 6.35 0.08 24.07
C PRO A 34 7.20 -1.13 24.50
N PRO A 35 7.55 -1.27 25.79
CA PRO A 35 8.32 -2.43 26.21
C PRO A 35 7.48 -3.71 26.06
N ILE A 36 8.15 -4.82 25.76
CA ILE A 36 7.58 -6.15 25.92
C ILE A 36 8.08 -6.66 27.27
N PRO A 37 7.22 -6.72 28.31
CA PRO A 37 7.64 -7.08 29.66
C PRO A 37 8.35 -8.43 29.68
N ALA A 38 9.38 -8.56 30.52
CA ALA A 38 10.06 -9.83 30.74
C ALA A 38 9.11 -10.86 31.36
N GLN A 39 8.28 -10.41 32.32
CA GLN A 39 7.24 -11.19 32.96
C GLN A 39 6.00 -10.33 33.21
N VAL A 40 4.84 -10.96 33.11
CA VAL A 40 3.56 -10.41 33.56
C VAL A 40 3.11 -11.24 34.75
N VAL A 41 2.98 -10.59 35.91
CA VAL A 41 2.63 -11.24 37.17
C VAL A 41 1.38 -10.62 37.77
N ALA A 42 0.60 -11.45 38.46
CA ALA A 42 -0.48 -10.97 39.31
C ALA A 42 0.10 -10.35 40.61
N HIS A 43 -0.71 -9.60 41.34
CA HIS A 43 -0.27 -8.88 42.54
C HIS A 43 0.20 -9.85 43.65
N ASP A 44 -0.33 -11.08 43.67
CA ASP A 44 0.10 -12.16 44.58
C ASP A 44 1.45 -12.79 44.23
N GLY A 45 2.08 -12.40 43.11
CA GLY A 45 3.36 -12.91 42.63
C GLY A 45 3.26 -14.11 41.67
N ARG A 46 2.05 -14.59 41.34
CA ARG A 46 1.85 -15.64 40.34
C ARG A 46 2.19 -15.12 38.95
N VAL A 47 3.10 -15.82 38.26
CA VAL A 47 3.41 -15.54 36.85
C VAL A 47 2.23 -15.94 35.98
N LEU A 48 1.74 -15.01 35.17
CA LEU A 48 0.66 -15.24 34.21
C LEU A 48 1.23 -15.71 32.86
N PHE A 49 2.21 -14.97 32.35
CA PHE A 49 2.98 -15.29 31.13
C PHE A 49 4.21 -14.39 31.05
N ASP A 50 5.08 -14.66 30.07
CA ASP A 50 6.35 -13.98 29.89
C ASP A 50 6.52 -13.42 28.48
N ARG A 51 7.69 -12.81 28.25
CA ARG A 51 8.07 -12.25 26.94
C ARG A 51 8.00 -13.28 25.81
N GLU A 52 8.44 -14.50 26.05
CA GLU A 52 8.47 -15.54 25.00
C GLU A 52 7.05 -15.95 24.61
N GLY A 53 6.13 -16.03 25.56
CA GLY A 53 4.72 -16.25 25.29
C GLY A 53 4.09 -15.17 24.38
N ILE A 54 4.42 -13.90 24.61
CA ILE A 54 3.98 -12.78 23.75
C ILE A 54 4.57 -12.89 22.34
N LEU A 55 5.88 -13.16 22.22
CA LEU A 55 6.56 -13.26 20.92
C LEU A 55 6.12 -14.52 20.12
N ASP A 56 5.92 -15.64 20.80
CA ASP A 56 5.34 -16.85 20.21
C ASP A 56 3.90 -16.59 19.75
N GLY A 57 3.14 -15.81 20.51
CA GLY A 57 1.80 -15.33 20.16
C GLY A 57 1.80 -14.47 18.90
N GLN A 58 2.75 -13.54 18.77
CA GLN A 58 2.96 -12.75 17.54
C GLN A 58 3.24 -13.68 16.36
N THR A 59 4.05 -14.72 16.55
CA THR A 59 4.38 -15.70 15.51
C THR A 59 3.17 -16.59 15.16
N ALA A 60 2.32 -16.92 16.13
CA ALA A 60 1.04 -17.60 15.92
C ALA A 60 0.08 -16.76 15.08
N TRP A 61 -0.07 -15.48 15.43
CA TRP A 61 -0.86 -14.52 14.66
C TRP A 61 -0.38 -14.39 13.22
N GLN A 62 0.93 -14.30 12.97
CA GLN A 62 1.49 -14.26 11.61
C GLN A 62 1.08 -15.48 10.77
N SER A 63 1.07 -16.68 11.38
CA SER A 63 0.82 -17.95 10.69
C SER A 63 -0.62 -18.15 10.22
N ILE A 64 -1.59 -17.46 10.83
CA ILE A 64 -3.00 -17.51 10.42
C ILE A 64 -3.35 -16.49 9.32
N GLY A 65 -2.35 -15.75 8.84
CA GLY A 65 -2.48 -14.67 7.87
C GLY A 65 -2.23 -13.27 8.45
N GLY A 66 -2.07 -13.14 9.76
CA GLY A 66 -1.80 -11.88 10.46
C GLY A 66 -2.75 -10.75 10.08
N MET A 67 -2.20 -9.68 9.48
CA MET A 67 -2.93 -8.51 8.99
C MET A 67 -3.92 -8.80 7.85
N GLN A 68 -3.94 -10.01 7.29
CA GLN A 68 -4.87 -10.38 6.24
C GLN A 68 -6.23 -10.85 6.77
N LEU A 69 -6.33 -11.16 8.07
CA LEU A 69 -7.56 -11.62 8.70
C LEU A 69 -8.35 -10.48 9.34
N GLY A 70 -7.68 -9.72 10.20
CA GLY A 70 -8.19 -8.51 10.86
C GLY A 70 -7.08 -7.47 10.96
N SER A 71 -7.16 -6.57 11.93
CA SER A 71 -6.11 -5.57 12.16
C SER A 71 -5.52 -5.60 13.57
N ILE A 72 -4.26 -5.15 13.67
CA ILE A 72 -3.59 -4.83 14.94
C ILE A 72 -3.10 -3.40 14.81
N TRP A 73 -3.37 -2.58 15.83
CA TRP A 73 -3.07 -1.14 15.79
C TRP A 73 -3.64 -0.46 14.52
N GLY A 74 -4.79 -0.94 14.04
CA GLY A 74 -5.50 -0.40 12.88
C GLY A 74 -4.91 -0.77 11.52
N HIS A 75 -3.76 -1.44 11.45
CA HIS A 75 -3.20 -1.96 10.20
C HIS A 75 -3.66 -3.40 9.94
N GLY A 76 -4.20 -3.63 8.74
CA GLY A 76 -4.66 -4.94 8.29
C GLY A 76 -6.01 -4.90 7.60
N ALA A 77 -6.72 -6.03 7.64
CA ALA A 77 -8.00 -6.24 7.00
C ALA A 77 -9.16 -5.64 7.81
N TYR A 78 -10.31 -5.50 7.14
CA TYR A 78 -11.46 -4.72 7.64
C TYR A 78 -12.73 -5.53 7.90
N GLN A 79 -12.73 -6.84 7.62
CA GLN A 79 -13.90 -7.70 7.82
C GLN A 79 -13.98 -8.26 9.23
N ALA A 80 -12.90 -8.88 9.72
CA ALA A 80 -12.75 -9.17 11.14
C ALA A 80 -12.46 -7.87 11.92
N PRO A 81 -12.61 -7.86 13.25
CA PRO A 81 -12.33 -6.68 14.07
C PRO A 81 -10.86 -6.23 14.04
N ASP A 82 -10.61 -5.08 14.65
CA ASP A 82 -9.26 -4.78 15.15
C ASP A 82 -9.06 -5.51 16.48
N TRP A 83 -8.11 -6.44 16.56
CA TRP A 83 -7.93 -7.29 17.73
C TRP A 83 -7.42 -6.51 18.93
N THR A 84 -6.70 -5.40 18.72
CA THR A 84 -6.28 -4.52 19.82
C THR A 84 -7.49 -3.81 20.44
N ALA A 85 -8.34 -3.21 19.60
CA ALA A 85 -9.53 -2.50 20.07
C ALA A 85 -10.60 -3.44 20.65
N ASP A 86 -10.84 -4.59 20.02
CA ASP A 86 -11.81 -5.58 20.50
C ASP A 86 -11.36 -6.22 21.81
N TRP A 87 -10.07 -6.59 21.93
CA TRP A 87 -9.52 -7.11 23.19
C TRP A 87 -9.66 -6.08 24.30
N LEU A 88 -9.23 -4.83 24.03
CA LEU A 88 -9.28 -3.75 25.01
C LEU A 88 -10.70 -3.56 25.53
N HIS A 89 -11.68 -3.41 24.64
CA HIS A 89 -13.06 -3.18 25.05
C HIS A 89 -13.64 -4.35 25.88
N ARG A 90 -13.36 -5.59 25.49
CA ARG A 90 -13.80 -6.79 26.21
C ARG A 90 -13.15 -6.88 27.60
N GLU A 91 -11.85 -6.63 27.70
CA GLU A 91 -11.12 -6.62 28.98
C GLU A 91 -11.66 -5.54 29.93
N LEU A 92 -11.89 -4.32 29.41
CA LEU A 92 -12.46 -3.21 30.20
C LEU A 92 -13.87 -3.52 30.69
N SER A 93 -14.71 -4.11 29.83
CA SER A 93 -16.08 -4.47 30.18
C SER A 93 -16.11 -5.59 31.23
N ALA A 94 -15.28 -6.62 31.07
CA ALA A 94 -15.12 -7.68 32.06
C ALA A 94 -14.62 -7.14 33.41
N TRP A 95 -13.66 -6.21 33.41
CA TRP A 95 -13.20 -5.55 34.63
C TRP A 95 -14.32 -4.78 35.32
N LEU A 96 -15.14 -4.03 34.55
CA LEU A 96 -16.27 -3.26 35.07
C LEU A 96 -17.34 -4.15 35.68
N ASP A 97 -17.69 -5.27 35.02
CA ASP A 97 -18.66 -6.22 35.56
C ASP A 97 -18.15 -6.90 36.84
N LEU A 98 -16.87 -7.28 36.89
CA LEU A 98 -16.25 -7.82 38.11
C LEU A 98 -16.25 -6.79 39.25
N ALA A 99 -15.95 -5.52 38.95
CA ALA A 99 -15.96 -4.45 39.94
C ALA A 99 -17.37 -4.12 40.42
N ALA A 100 -18.35 -4.06 39.51
CA ALA A 100 -19.75 -3.81 39.81
C ALA A 100 -20.35 -4.94 40.66
N GLN A 101 -20.06 -6.20 40.31
CA GLN A 101 -20.50 -7.35 41.09
C GLN A 101 -19.92 -7.33 42.52
N ALA A 102 -18.64 -6.97 42.67
CA ALA A 102 -17.99 -6.91 43.98
C ALA A 102 -18.50 -5.76 44.87
N ALA A 103 -18.78 -4.59 44.29
CA ALA A 103 -19.17 -3.39 45.04
C ALA A 103 -20.69 -3.27 45.25
N HIS A 104 -21.50 -3.75 44.30
CA HIS A 104 -22.94 -3.50 44.24
C HIS A 104 -23.78 -4.78 44.04
N GLY A 105 -23.15 -5.95 43.86
CA GLY A 105 -23.85 -7.22 43.66
C GLY A 105 -24.70 -7.28 42.37
N SER A 106 -24.45 -6.37 41.42
CA SER A 106 -25.23 -6.22 40.19
C SER A 106 -24.30 -6.01 38.97
N PRO A 107 -24.73 -6.36 37.75
CA PRO A 107 -23.97 -6.07 36.52
C PRO A 107 -23.75 -4.58 36.29
N TYR A 108 -22.65 -4.19 35.64
CA TYR A 108 -22.29 -2.78 35.44
C TYR A 108 -23.40 -2.00 34.71
N ALA A 109 -24.00 -2.61 33.69
CA ALA A 109 -25.06 -2.01 32.88
C ALA A 109 -26.35 -1.70 33.67
N ALA A 110 -26.57 -2.33 34.83
CA ALA A 110 -27.75 -2.13 35.68
C ALA A 110 -27.55 -1.03 36.75
N LEU A 111 -26.31 -0.53 36.92
CA LEU A 111 -26.00 0.53 37.86
C LEU A 111 -26.48 1.90 37.36
N ASP A 112 -26.65 2.85 38.29
CA ASP A 112 -26.98 4.23 37.96
C ASP A 112 -25.75 5.01 37.44
N GLY A 113 -25.98 6.17 36.82
CA GLY A 113 -24.92 7.00 36.23
C GLY A 113 -23.77 7.34 37.19
N PRO A 114 -24.05 7.77 38.45
CA PRO A 114 -23.01 8.03 39.44
C PRO A 114 -22.15 6.81 39.79
N ALA A 115 -22.75 5.63 40.04
CA ALA A 115 -21.99 4.42 40.34
C ALA A 115 -21.15 3.97 39.14
N GLN A 116 -21.71 4.03 37.93
CA GLN A 116 -20.97 3.75 36.70
C GLN A 116 -19.78 4.72 36.51
N ALA A 117 -19.96 6.01 36.79
CA ALA A 117 -18.89 7.00 36.71
C ALA A 117 -17.77 6.72 37.73
N ALA A 118 -18.11 6.34 38.95
CA ALA A 118 -17.13 5.99 39.98
C ALA A 118 -16.28 4.78 39.58
N LEU A 119 -16.91 3.73 39.03
CA LEU A 119 -16.18 2.55 38.54
C LEU A 119 -15.30 2.86 37.33
N ARG A 120 -15.77 3.70 36.38
CA ARG A 120 -14.95 4.16 35.25
C ARG A 120 -13.72 4.95 35.69
N ALA A 121 -13.84 5.77 36.74
CA ALA A 121 -12.68 6.49 37.29
C ALA A 121 -11.63 5.52 37.86
N GLN A 122 -12.07 4.46 38.57
CA GLN A 122 -11.16 3.42 39.07
C GLN A 122 -10.51 2.63 37.93
N LEU A 123 -11.31 2.24 36.92
CA LEU A 123 -10.83 1.57 35.72
C LEU A 123 -9.74 2.39 35.02
N THR A 124 -10.00 3.69 34.81
CA THR A 124 -9.06 4.60 34.15
C THR A 124 -7.75 4.69 34.93
N ALA A 125 -7.81 4.83 36.26
CA ALA A 125 -6.62 4.89 37.09
C ALA A 125 -5.77 3.61 37.02
N GLU A 126 -6.39 2.43 36.94
CA GLU A 126 -5.69 1.15 36.85
C GLU A 126 -5.10 0.89 35.44
N TYR A 127 -5.84 1.19 34.37
CA TYR A 127 -5.43 0.84 33.01
C TYR A 127 -4.42 1.82 32.40
N ARG A 128 -4.57 3.13 32.71
CA ARG A 128 -3.65 4.17 32.22
C ARG A 128 -2.34 4.18 32.99
N GLY A 129 -2.32 3.71 34.23
CA GLY A 129 -1.10 3.60 35.04
C GLY A 129 -0.07 2.65 34.42
N ASN A 130 1.20 3.08 34.40
CA ASN A 130 2.30 2.25 33.92
C ASN A 130 2.89 1.42 35.08
N GLY A 131 2.59 0.13 35.09
CA GLY A 131 3.00 -0.82 36.14
C GLY A 131 4.25 -1.64 35.80
N VAL A 132 5.05 -1.23 34.81
CA VAL A 132 6.31 -1.92 34.47
C VAL A 132 7.43 -1.38 35.36
N ASP A 133 8.06 -2.26 36.14
CA ASP A 133 9.19 -1.90 36.99
C ASP A 133 10.54 -1.87 36.25
N ASP A 134 11.60 -1.44 36.93
CA ASP A 134 12.96 -1.38 36.38
C ASP A 134 13.49 -2.76 35.93
N ALA A 135 12.95 -3.85 36.50
CA ALA A 135 13.26 -5.23 36.12
C ALA A 135 12.40 -5.72 34.93
N GLN A 136 11.64 -4.84 34.29
CA GLN A 136 10.72 -5.13 33.18
C GLN A 136 9.60 -6.10 33.57
N VAL A 137 9.19 -6.12 34.84
CA VAL A 137 8.05 -6.92 35.31
C VAL A 137 6.80 -6.04 35.33
N LEU A 138 5.76 -6.48 34.62
CA LEU A 138 4.44 -5.85 34.65
C LEU A 138 3.60 -6.50 35.75
N ARG A 139 3.17 -5.72 36.74
CA ARG A 139 2.30 -6.20 37.84
C ARG A 139 0.85 -5.80 37.57
N LEU A 140 -0.05 -6.77 37.61
CA LEU A 140 -1.48 -6.60 37.39
C LEU A 140 -2.27 -6.87 38.66
N SER A 141 -3.41 -6.18 38.84
CA SER A 141 -4.34 -6.51 39.92
C SER A 141 -4.95 -7.89 39.70
N GLU A 142 -5.42 -8.54 40.77
CA GLU A 142 -6.16 -9.81 40.66
C GLU A 142 -7.42 -9.67 39.80
N ARG A 143 -8.10 -8.52 39.88
CA ARG A 143 -9.30 -8.24 39.08
C ARG A 143 -8.97 -8.19 37.59
N ARG A 144 -7.90 -7.51 37.20
CA ARG A 144 -7.45 -7.44 35.81
C ARG A 144 -6.93 -8.77 35.31
N ALA A 145 -6.23 -9.55 36.14
CA ALA A 145 -5.84 -10.92 35.80
C ALA A 145 -7.06 -11.81 35.49
N GLN A 146 -8.15 -11.68 36.27
CA GLN A 146 -9.41 -12.37 36.00
C GLN A 146 -10.09 -11.89 34.71
N ALA A 147 -10.15 -10.57 34.48
CA ALA A 147 -10.71 -10.00 33.24
C ALA A 147 -9.94 -10.49 31.99
N ILE A 148 -8.61 -10.54 32.06
CA ILE A 148 -7.75 -11.10 30.99
C ILE A 148 -8.10 -12.56 30.72
N ALA A 149 -8.28 -13.38 31.77
CA ALA A 149 -8.61 -14.80 31.61
C ALA A 149 -10.00 -14.98 30.94
N GLN A 150 -10.99 -14.19 31.33
CA GLN A 150 -12.33 -14.21 30.69
C GLN A 150 -12.26 -13.79 29.22
N THR A 151 -11.51 -12.74 28.89
CA THR A 151 -11.32 -12.30 27.50
C THR A 151 -10.55 -13.33 26.67
N ALA A 152 -9.53 -13.98 27.25
CA ALA A 152 -8.76 -15.01 26.56
C ALA A 152 -9.63 -16.23 26.16
N GLU A 153 -10.61 -16.60 26.97
CA GLU A 153 -11.54 -17.70 26.68
C GLU A 153 -12.35 -17.44 25.39
N TYR A 154 -12.80 -16.21 25.18
CA TYR A 154 -13.50 -15.83 23.94
C TYR A 154 -12.62 -16.09 22.71
N TYR A 155 -11.35 -15.68 22.75
CA TYR A 155 -10.45 -15.86 21.61
C TYR A 155 -9.99 -17.31 21.42
N ASP A 156 -9.83 -18.09 22.48
CA ASP A 156 -9.58 -19.53 22.33
C ASP A 156 -10.74 -20.23 21.58
N GLN A 157 -11.99 -19.88 21.92
CA GLN A 157 -13.17 -20.36 21.21
C GLN A 157 -13.29 -19.80 19.79
N LEU A 158 -12.96 -18.52 19.57
CA LEU A 158 -13.09 -17.86 18.28
C LEU A 158 -12.14 -18.47 17.24
N PHE A 159 -10.90 -18.76 17.64
CA PHE A 159 -9.87 -19.29 16.75
C PHE A 159 -9.84 -20.83 16.65
N SER A 160 -10.67 -21.52 17.43
CA SER A 160 -10.91 -22.98 17.33
C SER A 160 -12.10 -23.30 16.42
N ASP A 161 -12.71 -24.47 16.59
CA ASP A 161 -13.91 -24.96 15.92
C ASP A 161 -15.15 -24.95 16.85
N ALA A 162 -15.11 -24.16 17.93
CA ALA A 162 -16.19 -24.08 18.91
C ALA A 162 -17.55 -23.75 18.25
N PRO A 163 -18.60 -24.59 18.38
CA PRO A 163 -19.87 -24.38 17.68
C PRO A 163 -20.58 -23.08 18.05
N ALA A 164 -20.38 -22.59 19.28
CA ALA A 164 -21.02 -21.38 19.81
C ALA A 164 -20.64 -20.11 19.02
N LEU A 165 -19.44 -20.06 18.43
CA LEU A 165 -18.92 -18.88 17.72
C LEU A 165 -18.85 -19.07 16.20
N ARG A 166 -19.53 -20.10 15.66
CA ARG A 166 -19.58 -20.34 14.21
C ARG A 166 -20.13 -19.15 13.44
N GLN A 167 -21.23 -18.57 13.90
CA GLN A 167 -21.85 -17.42 13.24
C GLN A 167 -20.91 -16.20 13.24
N SER A 168 -20.23 -15.93 14.36
CA SER A 168 -19.24 -14.85 14.43
C SER A 168 -18.07 -15.08 13.47
N ARG A 169 -17.60 -16.32 13.32
CA ARG A 169 -16.56 -16.65 12.31
C ARG A 169 -17.04 -16.40 10.89
N GLU A 170 -18.29 -16.74 10.56
CA GLU A 170 -18.88 -16.42 9.26
C GLU A 170 -18.95 -14.90 9.04
N HIS A 171 -19.39 -14.13 10.04
CA HIS A 171 -19.42 -12.66 9.97
C HIS A 171 -18.04 -12.03 9.83
N PHE A 172 -17.01 -12.63 10.42
CA PHE A 172 -15.62 -12.17 10.32
C PHE A 172 -14.87 -12.74 9.11
N ALA A 173 -15.54 -13.54 8.28
CA ALA A 173 -14.95 -14.27 7.16
C ALA A 173 -13.74 -15.14 7.57
N MET A 174 -13.78 -15.69 8.78
CA MET A 174 -12.79 -16.62 9.31
C MET A 174 -13.11 -18.03 8.85
N LYS A 175 -12.08 -18.85 8.58
CA LYS A 175 -12.29 -20.29 8.40
C LYS A 175 -12.55 -20.96 9.74
N GLU A 176 -13.29 -22.06 9.71
CA GLU A 176 -13.36 -22.97 10.85
C GLU A 176 -11.97 -23.50 11.20
N ASN A 177 -11.73 -23.71 12.50
CA ASN A 177 -10.46 -24.19 13.02
C ASN A 177 -9.27 -23.36 12.48
N THR A 178 -9.34 -22.03 12.66
CA THR A 178 -8.34 -21.09 12.13
C THR A 178 -6.95 -21.40 12.69
N LEU A 179 -6.84 -21.69 13.99
CA LEU A 179 -5.61 -22.08 14.67
C LEU A 179 -5.82 -23.38 15.48
N PRO A 180 -5.46 -24.55 14.94
CA PRO A 180 -5.77 -25.85 15.56
C PRO A 180 -5.09 -26.11 16.91
N SER A 181 -3.88 -25.61 17.12
CA SER A 181 -3.13 -25.83 18.36
C SER A 181 -3.65 -24.95 19.49
N ALA A 182 -4.16 -25.57 20.56
CA ALA A 182 -4.62 -24.88 21.77
C ALA A 182 -3.49 -24.08 22.46
N GLU A 183 -2.27 -24.63 22.45
CA GLU A 183 -1.08 -23.94 22.96
C GLU A 183 -0.85 -22.61 22.23
N ARG A 184 -0.88 -22.64 20.89
CA ARG A 184 -0.66 -21.43 20.08
C ARG A 184 -1.82 -20.44 20.21
N ARG A 185 -3.05 -20.89 20.43
CA ARG A 185 -4.19 -20.01 20.74
C ARG A 185 -3.99 -19.30 22.07
N ARG A 186 -3.51 -19.99 23.11
CA ARG A 186 -3.18 -19.36 24.40
C ARG A 186 -2.06 -18.32 24.26
N GLN A 187 -1.04 -18.60 23.45
CA GLN A 187 0.03 -17.62 23.18
C GLN A 187 -0.49 -16.43 22.37
N LEU A 188 -1.37 -16.67 21.39
CA LEU A 188 -2.02 -15.62 20.59
C LEU A 188 -2.75 -14.60 21.48
N THR A 189 -3.46 -15.05 22.51
CA THR A 189 -4.16 -14.14 23.44
C THR A 189 -3.20 -13.30 24.26
N GLN A 190 -2.00 -13.80 24.57
CA GLN A 190 -0.97 -13.02 25.27
C GLN A 190 -0.43 -11.90 24.38
N PHE A 191 -0.31 -12.14 23.07
CA PHE A 191 0.04 -11.09 22.11
C PHE A 191 -1.05 -10.02 21.98
N PHE A 192 -2.33 -10.41 21.86
CA PHE A 192 -3.44 -9.45 21.82
C PHE A 192 -3.58 -8.64 23.10
N PHE A 193 -3.37 -9.26 24.26
CA PHE A 193 -3.25 -8.55 25.52
C PHE A 193 -2.14 -7.50 25.46
N TRP A 194 -0.94 -7.86 25.00
CA TRP A 194 0.18 -6.92 24.96
C TRP A 194 -0.10 -5.72 24.04
N THR A 195 -0.73 -5.95 22.88
CA THR A 195 -1.06 -4.85 21.97
C THR A 195 -2.12 -3.91 22.56
N ALA A 196 -3.10 -4.45 23.30
CA ALA A 196 -4.13 -3.68 24.02
C ALA A 196 -3.59 -2.96 25.25
N TRP A 197 -2.69 -3.60 26.00
CA TRP A 197 -1.98 -2.99 27.12
C TRP A 197 -1.18 -1.77 26.65
N ALA A 198 -0.38 -1.90 25.59
CA ALA A 198 0.37 -0.79 25.02
C ALA A 198 -0.55 0.36 24.56
N ALA A 199 -1.76 0.03 24.09
CA ALA A 199 -2.74 1.01 23.63
C ALA A 199 -3.46 1.77 24.76
N ALA A 200 -3.51 1.19 25.96
CA ALA A 200 -4.22 1.75 27.12
C ALA A 200 -3.30 2.41 28.16
N THR A 201 -2.02 2.03 28.20
CA THR A 201 -1.09 2.47 29.25
C THR A 201 -0.29 3.71 28.84
N GLU A 202 -0.23 4.70 29.73
CA GLU A 202 0.52 5.95 29.54
C GLU A 202 2.02 5.72 29.48
N ARG A 203 2.69 6.52 28.63
CA ARG A 203 4.14 6.58 28.59
C ARG A 203 4.66 7.17 29.91
N PRO A 204 5.84 6.73 30.41
CA PRO A 204 6.44 7.32 31.59
C PRO A 204 6.58 8.84 31.48
N GLY A 205 5.98 9.58 32.42
CA GLY A 205 6.05 11.04 32.48
C GLY A 205 5.21 11.79 31.43
N GLN A 206 4.30 11.11 30.72
CA GLN A 206 3.41 11.74 29.72
C GLN A 206 1.95 11.33 29.97
N HIS A 207 1.01 12.14 29.48
CA HIS A 207 -0.43 11.88 29.55
C HIS A 207 -1.01 11.28 28.25
N VAL A 208 -0.17 10.58 27.49
CA VAL A 208 -0.56 9.86 26.29
C VAL A 208 -0.09 8.41 26.37
N THR A 209 -0.89 7.48 25.83
CA THR A 209 -0.52 6.06 25.77
C THR A 209 0.62 5.81 24.78
N TYR A 210 1.21 4.60 24.78
CA TYR A 210 2.30 4.28 23.84
C TYR A 210 1.89 4.46 22.37
N THR A 211 0.60 4.35 22.06
CA THR A 211 -0.01 4.53 20.73
C THR A 211 -0.65 5.91 20.53
N ASN A 212 -0.24 6.93 21.30
CA ASN A 212 -0.80 8.29 21.25
C ASN A 212 -2.33 8.30 21.49
N ASN A 213 -2.78 7.58 22.53
CA ASN A 213 -4.18 7.41 22.93
C ASN A 213 -5.07 6.63 21.95
N TRP A 214 -4.53 6.03 20.90
CA TRP A 214 -5.32 5.16 20.02
C TRP A 214 -5.49 3.76 20.65
N PRO A 215 -6.63 3.07 20.52
CA PRO A 215 -7.84 3.45 19.77
C PRO A 215 -8.78 4.32 20.59
N HIS A 216 -9.75 4.97 19.93
CA HIS A 216 -10.83 5.69 20.61
C HIS A 216 -11.62 4.74 21.53
N GLU A 217 -11.53 4.98 22.84
CA GLU A 217 -12.15 4.18 23.89
C GLU A 217 -12.55 5.10 25.07
N PRO A 218 -13.82 5.55 25.13
CA PRO A 218 -14.30 6.46 26.16
C PRO A 218 -14.22 5.90 27.59
N LEU A 219 -14.24 4.57 27.78
CA LEU A 219 -14.21 3.97 29.13
C LEU A 219 -12.95 4.31 29.93
N ILE A 220 -11.81 4.51 29.24
CA ILE A 220 -10.52 4.90 29.82
C ILE A 220 -10.03 6.26 29.33
N GLY A 221 -10.91 7.06 28.73
CA GLY A 221 -10.58 8.39 28.24
C GLY A 221 -9.52 8.40 27.13
N ASN A 222 -9.44 7.35 26.32
CA ASN A 222 -8.62 7.41 25.11
C ASN A 222 -9.30 8.35 24.11
N ALA A 223 -8.75 9.55 24.01
CA ALA A 223 -9.17 10.61 23.10
C ALA A 223 -7.95 11.27 22.43
N PRO A 224 -8.12 11.97 21.30
CA PRO A 224 -7.04 12.70 20.66
C PRO A 224 -6.35 13.66 21.63
N SER A 225 -5.02 13.62 21.66
CA SER A 225 -4.22 14.53 22.48
C SER A 225 -4.24 15.96 21.92
N SER A 226 -3.89 16.95 22.74
CA SER A 226 -3.80 18.36 22.30
C SER A 226 -2.86 18.52 21.11
N GLU A 227 -1.71 17.86 21.14
CA GLU A 227 -0.73 17.90 20.05
C GLU A 227 -1.27 17.27 18.77
N ASN A 228 -2.07 16.20 18.86
CA ASN A 228 -2.73 15.60 17.69
C ASN A 228 -3.61 16.65 16.96
N ILE A 229 -4.38 17.44 17.72
CA ILE A 229 -5.24 18.50 17.16
C ILE A 229 -4.39 19.63 16.56
N VAL A 230 -3.36 20.10 17.27
CA VAL A 230 -2.46 21.17 16.81
C VAL A 230 -1.79 20.80 15.49
N TRP A 231 -1.19 19.62 15.40
CA TRP A 231 -0.49 19.19 14.18
C TRP A 231 -1.45 18.87 13.03
N SER A 232 -2.69 18.50 13.33
CA SER A 232 -3.74 18.40 12.30
C SER A 232 -4.05 19.75 11.67
N ILE A 233 -4.30 20.78 12.47
CA ILE A 233 -4.56 22.14 11.95
C ILE A 233 -3.33 22.68 11.23
N ALA A 234 -2.13 22.50 11.80
CA ALA A 234 -0.88 22.91 11.17
C ALA A 234 -0.70 22.26 9.79
N SER A 235 -0.97 20.95 9.66
CA SER A 235 -0.86 20.23 8.38
C SER A 235 -1.80 20.80 7.30
N ILE A 236 -3.02 21.19 7.68
CA ILE A 236 -3.98 21.82 6.76
C ILE A 236 -3.49 23.19 6.30
N VAL A 237 -2.94 24.00 7.21
CA VAL A 237 -2.34 25.29 6.88
C VAL A 237 -1.14 25.11 5.94
N VAL A 238 -0.27 24.14 6.23
CA VAL A 238 0.89 23.79 5.39
C VAL A 238 0.45 23.36 3.99
N LEU A 239 -0.61 22.54 3.87
CA LEU A 239 -1.18 22.15 2.57
C LEU A 239 -1.67 23.38 1.79
N LEU A 240 -2.55 24.20 2.38
CA LEU A 240 -3.15 25.35 1.70
C LEU A 240 -2.10 26.38 1.28
N ALA A 241 -1.16 26.68 2.18
CA ALA A 241 -0.04 27.56 1.88
C ALA A 241 0.86 26.95 0.80
N GLY A 242 1.17 25.66 0.89
CA GLY A 242 1.98 24.93 -0.09
C GLY A 242 1.38 24.98 -1.49
N VAL A 243 0.07 24.71 -1.63
CA VAL A 243 -0.65 24.82 -2.91
C VAL A 243 -0.61 26.26 -3.42
N GLY A 244 -0.94 27.25 -2.57
CA GLY A 244 -0.94 28.66 -2.95
C GLY A 244 0.44 29.14 -3.42
N PHE A 245 1.50 28.84 -2.68
CA PHE A 245 2.87 29.20 -3.04
C PHE A 245 3.40 28.44 -4.25
N LEU A 246 3.02 27.17 -4.44
CA LEU A 246 3.41 26.41 -5.63
C LEU A 246 2.77 27.02 -6.89
N VAL A 247 1.47 27.34 -6.84
CA VAL A 247 0.76 28.01 -7.94
C VAL A 247 1.35 29.39 -8.22
N TRP A 248 1.60 30.19 -7.17
CA TRP A 248 2.24 31.49 -7.29
C TRP A 248 3.63 31.39 -7.92
N GLY A 249 4.49 30.53 -7.38
CA GLY A 249 5.83 30.30 -7.89
C GLY A 249 5.81 29.84 -9.35
N TRP A 250 4.91 28.90 -9.69
CA TRP A 250 4.76 28.42 -11.04
C TRP A 250 4.29 29.51 -12.02
N ALA A 251 3.35 30.38 -11.61
CA ALA A 251 2.84 31.45 -12.46
C ALA A 251 3.87 32.58 -12.70
N PHE A 252 4.66 32.94 -11.68
CA PHE A 252 5.58 34.08 -11.76
C PHE A 252 7.02 33.72 -12.17
N LEU A 253 7.47 32.48 -11.92
CA LEU A 253 8.85 32.04 -12.19
C LEU A 253 8.98 31.20 -13.47
N ARG A 254 7.86 30.86 -14.14
CA ARG A 254 7.89 30.16 -15.42
C ARG A 254 8.25 31.15 -16.53
N ASN A 255 9.40 30.96 -17.15
CA ASN A 255 9.69 31.61 -18.43
C ASN A 255 8.87 30.92 -19.52
N HIS A 256 8.03 31.69 -20.22
CA HIS A 256 7.13 31.20 -21.29
C HIS A 256 7.85 30.86 -22.61
N ASP A 257 9.18 30.93 -22.64
CA ASP A 257 9.93 31.27 -23.86
C ASP A 257 10.73 30.13 -24.52
N GLU A 258 10.53 28.85 -24.15
CA GLU A 258 11.02 27.76 -25.00
C GLU A 258 9.95 27.34 -26.01
N PRO A 259 10.08 27.72 -27.31
CA PRO A 259 9.21 27.19 -28.33
C PRO A 259 9.37 25.67 -28.35
N LEU A 260 8.23 24.99 -28.30
CA LEU A 260 8.19 23.54 -28.42
C LEU A 260 8.90 23.12 -29.73
N PRO A 261 9.72 22.05 -29.72
CA PRO A 261 10.37 21.59 -30.93
C PRO A 261 9.33 21.22 -31.99
N PRO A 262 9.65 21.39 -33.29
CA PRO A 262 8.79 20.89 -34.37
C PRO A 262 8.68 19.38 -34.22
N ALA A 263 7.45 18.86 -34.22
CA ALA A 263 7.22 17.42 -34.12
C ALA A 263 7.80 16.72 -35.36
N ALA A 264 8.43 15.56 -35.15
CA ALA A 264 8.97 14.77 -36.26
C ALA A 264 7.85 14.35 -37.23
N ALA A 265 8.16 14.26 -38.53
CA ALA A 265 7.21 13.84 -39.56
C ALA A 265 6.76 12.37 -39.41
N SER A 266 7.57 11.54 -38.76
CA SER A 266 7.30 10.13 -38.46
C SER A 266 7.71 9.79 -37.03
N ASP A 267 7.10 8.74 -36.46
CA ASP A 267 7.41 8.25 -35.11
C ASP A 267 8.90 7.87 -34.97
N PRO A 268 9.69 8.62 -34.18
CA PRO A 268 11.13 8.38 -34.03
C PRO A 268 11.47 6.99 -33.49
N LEU A 269 10.62 6.40 -32.65
CA LEU A 269 10.91 5.11 -32.01
C LEU A 269 10.77 3.94 -32.98
N THR A 270 10.02 4.12 -34.07
CA THR A 270 9.91 3.11 -35.13
C THR A 270 11.13 3.03 -36.05
N THR A 271 12.07 3.99 -35.94
CA THR A 271 13.32 3.98 -36.72
C THR A 271 14.33 2.96 -36.20
N PHE A 272 14.21 2.54 -34.94
CA PHE A 272 15.07 1.52 -34.34
C PHE A 272 14.53 0.12 -34.63
N ALA A 273 15.42 -0.79 -35.03
CA ALA A 273 15.07 -2.19 -35.15
C ALA A 273 14.83 -2.82 -33.77
N LEU A 274 13.76 -3.61 -33.63
CA LEU A 274 13.48 -4.36 -32.41
C LEU A 274 14.59 -5.36 -32.10
N THR A 275 15.25 -5.18 -30.96
CA THR A 275 16.32 -6.07 -30.50
C THR A 275 15.78 -7.40 -29.96
N PRO A 276 16.60 -8.45 -29.89
CA PRO A 276 16.18 -9.72 -29.30
C PRO A 276 15.67 -9.61 -27.86
N SER A 277 16.25 -8.75 -27.02
CA SER A 277 15.80 -8.54 -25.64
C SER A 277 14.43 -7.86 -25.58
N GLN A 278 14.17 -6.85 -26.42
CA GLN A 278 12.86 -6.19 -26.54
C GLN A 278 11.78 -7.16 -27.03
N ARG A 279 12.10 -8.03 -28.00
CA ARG A 279 11.17 -9.10 -28.44
C ARG A 279 10.81 -10.06 -27.31
N GLY A 280 11.77 -10.32 -26.41
CA GLY A 280 11.59 -11.13 -25.21
C GLY A 280 10.58 -10.55 -24.21
N LEU A 281 10.15 -9.29 -24.35
CA LEU A 281 9.17 -8.67 -23.45
C LEU A 281 7.72 -9.09 -23.72
N ALA A 282 7.44 -9.77 -24.83
CA ALA A 282 6.09 -10.30 -25.12
C ALA A 282 5.51 -11.12 -23.94
N LYS A 283 6.33 -11.98 -23.33
CA LYS A 283 5.95 -12.80 -22.16
C LYS A 283 5.74 -11.98 -20.88
N TYR A 284 6.46 -10.87 -20.72
CA TYR A 284 6.25 -9.95 -19.59
C TYR A 284 4.90 -9.26 -19.70
N LEU A 285 4.55 -8.74 -20.89
CA LEU A 285 3.26 -8.11 -21.14
C LEU A 285 2.10 -9.10 -20.91
N PHE A 286 2.26 -10.35 -21.35
CA PHE A 286 1.29 -11.41 -21.06
C PHE A 286 1.17 -11.67 -19.55
N LEU A 287 2.29 -11.83 -18.85
CA LEU A 287 2.29 -12.08 -17.40
C LEU A 287 1.61 -10.94 -16.62
N VAL A 288 1.85 -9.68 -17.02
CA VAL A 288 1.21 -8.50 -16.43
C VAL A 288 -0.31 -8.61 -16.51
N VAL A 289 -0.86 -8.84 -17.70
CA VAL A 289 -2.33 -8.90 -17.86
C VAL A 289 -2.94 -10.17 -17.28
N ALA A 290 -2.20 -11.29 -17.26
CA ALA A 290 -2.63 -12.53 -16.62
C ALA A 290 -2.74 -12.36 -15.10
N LEU A 291 -1.71 -11.79 -14.46
CA LEU A 291 -1.74 -11.50 -13.02
C LEU A 291 -2.75 -10.41 -12.68
N PHE A 292 -2.94 -9.41 -13.54
CA PHE A 292 -3.98 -8.40 -13.36
C PHE A 292 -5.39 -9.04 -13.34
N VAL A 293 -5.72 -9.87 -14.33
CA VAL A 293 -7.02 -10.56 -14.36
C VAL A 293 -7.17 -11.50 -13.15
N PHE A 294 -6.14 -12.29 -12.83
CA PHE A 294 -6.15 -13.14 -11.64
C PHE A 294 -6.40 -12.35 -10.35
N GLN A 295 -5.73 -11.20 -10.20
CA GLN A 295 -5.87 -10.30 -9.06
C GLN A 295 -7.27 -9.70 -8.96
N VAL A 296 -7.88 -9.31 -10.08
CA VAL A 296 -9.24 -8.76 -10.10
C VAL A 296 -10.28 -9.82 -9.71
N PHE A 297 -10.14 -11.05 -10.21
CA PHE A 297 -11.00 -12.16 -9.77
C PHE A 297 -10.85 -12.47 -8.29
N LEU A 298 -9.62 -12.47 -7.76
CA LEU A 298 -9.41 -12.60 -6.32
C LEU A 298 -10.03 -11.44 -5.53
N GLY A 299 -10.03 -10.22 -6.08
CA GLY A 299 -10.70 -9.07 -5.48
C GLY A 299 -12.21 -9.30 -5.35
N GLY A 300 -12.86 -9.75 -6.42
CA GLY A 300 -14.27 -10.14 -6.40
C GLY A 300 -14.55 -11.30 -5.44
N PHE A 301 -13.66 -12.30 -5.40
CA PHE A 301 -13.76 -13.45 -4.50
C PHE A 301 -13.64 -13.05 -3.02
N THR A 302 -12.65 -12.22 -2.67
CA THR A 302 -12.48 -11.67 -1.31
C THR A 302 -13.64 -10.76 -0.93
N ALA A 303 -14.18 -9.96 -1.86
CA ALA A 303 -15.36 -9.13 -1.61
C ALA A 303 -16.62 -9.99 -1.35
N HIS A 304 -16.75 -11.14 -2.00
CA HIS A 304 -17.87 -12.06 -1.78
C HIS A 304 -17.93 -12.56 -0.32
N TYR A 305 -16.78 -12.86 0.28
CA TYR A 305 -16.73 -13.22 1.71
C TYR A 305 -17.22 -12.13 2.67
N THR A 306 -17.29 -10.87 2.20
CA THR A 306 -17.81 -9.77 3.02
C THR A 306 -19.34 -9.73 3.03
N VAL A 307 -20.00 -10.40 2.08
CA VAL A 307 -21.46 -10.44 1.98
C VAL A 307 -22.05 -11.80 2.33
N GLU A 308 -21.31 -12.89 2.07
CA GLU A 308 -21.68 -14.25 2.42
C GLU A 308 -20.52 -14.97 3.12
N GLY A 309 -20.82 -15.79 4.14
CA GLY A 309 -19.80 -16.62 4.82
C GLY A 309 -19.36 -17.85 4.01
N THR A 310 -20.15 -18.24 3.01
CA THR A 310 -19.84 -19.32 2.04
C THR A 310 -19.83 -18.77 0.63
N PHE A 311 -19.40 -19.54 -0.37
CA PHE A 311 -19.40 -19.10 -1.77
C PHE A 311 -20.62 -19.67 -2.50
N TYR A 312 -21.76 -18.97 -2.48
CA TYR A 312 -23.02 -19.44 -3.06
C TYR A 312 -23.45 -20.85 -2.58
N GLY A 313 -23.26 -21.13 -1.28
CA GLY A 313 -23.53 -22.42 -0.66
C GLY A 313 -22.41 -23.46 -0.79
N ILE A 314 -21.31 -23.15 -1.50
CA ILE A 314 -20.12 -23.99 -1.58
C ILE A 314 -19.12 -23.55 -0.52
N GLU A 315 -18.65 -24.48 0.31
CA GLU A 315 -17.73 -24.19 1.41
C GLU A 315 -16.26 -24.17 0.93
N VAL A 316 -15.93 -23.17 0.12
CA VAL A 316 -14.58 -22.98 -0.43
C VAL A 316 -13.58 -22.45 0.62
N SER A 317 -14.07 -21.91 1.74
CA SER A 317 -13.26 -21.29 2.80
C SER A 317 -12.28 -22.25 3.48
N ARG A 318 -12.46 -23.58 3.35
CA ARG A 318 -11.47 -24.57 3.81
C ARG A 318 -10.15 -24.49 3.07
N TRP A 319 -10.17 -24.18 1.77
CA TRP A 319 -8.98 -24.19 0.92
C TRP A 319 -8.54 -22.79 0.53
N LEU A 320 -9.48 -21.89 0.28
CA LEU A 320 -9.21 -20.50 -0.07
C LEU A 320 -9.93 -19.55 0.88
N PRO A 321 -9.54 -19.51 2.17
CA PRO A 321 -10.16 -18.60 3.14
C PRO A 321 -9.94 -17.13 2.76
N TYR A 322 -10.73 -16.23 3.37
CA TYR A 322 -10.62 -14.78 3.17
C TYR A 322 -9.19 -14.27 3.28
N SER A 323 -8.45 -14.66 4.33
CA SER A 323 -7.08 -14.22 4.54
C SER A 323 -6.16 -14.62 3.38
N LEU A 324 -6.28 -15.84 2.85
CA LEU A 324 -5.48 -16.29 1.71
C LEU A 324 -5.89 -15.57 0.42
N ALA A 325 -7.18 -15.41 0.15
CA ALA A 325 -7.67 -14.70 -1.03
C ALA A 325 -7.23 -13.23 -1.02
N ARG A 326 -7.34 -12.54 0.13
CA ARG A 326 -6.86 -11.16 0.32
C ARG A 326 -5.35 -11.08 0.16
N THR A 327 -4.61 -12.05 0.71
CA THR A 327 -3.14 -12.15 0.54
C THR A 327 -2.77 -12.17 -0.94
N TRP A 328 -3.37 -13.09 -1.71
CA TRP A 328 -3.07 -13.22 -3.14
C TRP A 328 -3.54 -12.01 -3.94
N HIS A 329 -4.68 -11.40 -3.58
CA HIS A 329 -5.15 -10.16 -4.21
C HIS A 329 -4.13 -9.02 -4.06
N ILE A 330 -3.61 -8.79 -2.85
CA ILE A 330 -2.64 -7.73 -2.58
C ILE A 330 -1.28 -8.06 -3.21
N GLN A 331 -0.77 -9.28 -3.01
CA GLN A 331 0.52 -9.67 -3.56
C GLN A 331 0.52 -9.66 -5.09
N ALA A 332 -0.52 -10.18 -5.73
CA ALA A 332 -0.64 -10.13 -7.19
C ALA A 332 -0.68 -8.69 -7.71
N ALA A 333 -1.35 -7.76 -7.00
CA ALA A 333 -1.38 -6.35 -7.35
C ALA A 333 0.04 -5.75 -7.41
N LEU A 334 0.83 -5.98 -6.36
CA LEU A 334 2.22 -5.53 -6.29
C LEU A 334 3.08 -6.20 -7.38
N PHE A 335 2.87 -7.49 -7.65
CA PHE A 335 3.63 -8.21 -8.67
C PHE A 335 3.37 -7.69 -10.08
N TRP A 336 2.11 -7.52 -10.50
CA TRP A 336 1.81 -7.14 -11.88
C TRP A 336 2.17 -5.67 -12.15
N ILE A 337 1.95 -4.77 -11.19
CA ILE A 337 2.33 -3.35 -11.31
C ILE A 337 3.85 -3.23 -11.45
N ALA A 338 4.60 -3.86 -10.54
CA ALA A 338 6.06 -3.84 -10.60
C ALA A 338 6.57 -4.49 -11.91
N THR A 339 5.98 -5.61 -12.34
CA THR A 339 6.35 -6.27 -13.60
C THR A 339 6.11 -5.37 -14.81
N GLY A 340 5.05 -4.56 -14.81
CA GLY A 340 4.79 -3.55 -15.84
C GLY A 340 5.91 -2.50 -15.93
N PHE A 341 6.37 -1.99 -14.78
CA PHE A 341 7.49 -1.04 -14.73
C PHE A 341 8.83 -1.68 -15.12
N LEU A 342 9.07 -2.91 -14.67
CA LEU A 342 10.25 -3.68 -15.07
C LEU A 342 10.29 -3.87 -16.59
N ALA A 343 9.15 -4.23 -17.21
CA ALA A 343 9.02 -4.39 -18.65
C ALA A 343 9.26 -3.07 -19.40
N ALA A 344 8.70 -1.96 -18.90
CA ALA A 344 8.94 -0.62 -19.46
C ALA A 344 10.44 -0.25 -19.41
N GLY A 345 11.10 -0.45 -18.27
CA GLY A 345 12.53 -0.21 -18.13
C GLY A 345 13.36 -1.05 -19.10
N LEU A 346 13.11 -2.37 -19.15
CA LEU A 346 13.82 -3.28 -20.03
C LEU A 346 13.59 -2.96 -21.52
N PHE A 347 12.45 -2.38 -21.88
CA PHE A 347 12.19 -1.89 -23.23
C PHE A 347 13.06 -0.67 -23.57
N LEU A 348 13.20 0.27 -22.62
CA LEU A 348 13.98 1.50 -22.78
C LEU A 348 15.50 1.25 -22.76
N ALA A 349 15.98 0.25 -22.03
CA ALA A 349 17.43 0.05 -21.83
C ALA A 349 18.23 -0.12 -23.15
N PRO A 350 17.82 -0.95 -24.14
CA PRO A 350 18.51 -1.04 -25.42
C PRO A 350 18.35 0.22 -26.29
N LEU A 351 17.22 0.91 -26.16
CA LEU A 351 16.91 2.15 -26.88
C LEU A 351 17.87 3.27 -26.45
N ILE A 352 18.07 3.41 -25.14
CA ILE A 352 19.07 4.30 -24.53
C ILE A 352 20.48 3.95 -25.02
N ASN A 353 20.79 2.66 -25.19
CA ASN A 353 22.06 2.20 -25.74
C ASN A 353 22.18 2.34 -27.27
N GLY A 354 21.39 3.23 -27.90
CA GLY A 354 21.41 3.47 -29.35
C GLY A 354 20.80 2.33 -30.17
N GLY A 355 19.81 1.63 -29.62
CA GLY A 355 19.09 0.54 -30.29
C GLY A 355 19.85 -0.78 -30.33
N LYS A 356 20.77 -1.03 -29.38
CA LYS A 356 21.60 -2.24 -29.34
C LYS A 356 21.55 -2.93 -27.99
N ASP A 357 21.40 -4.25 -28.02
CA ASP A 357 21.47 -5.08 -26.83
C ASP A 357 22.93 -5.16 -26.30
N PRO A 358 23.14 -4.95 -24.99
CA PRO A 358 24.35 -5.41 -24.33
C PRO A 358 24.54 -6.94 -24.48
N ARG A 359 25.78 -7.44 -24.37
CA ARG A 359 26.06 -8.89 -24.45
C ARG A 359 25.21 -9.68 -23.45
N PHE A 360 24.57 -10.76 -23.86
CA PHE A 360 23.70 -11.59 -23.01
C PHE A 360 22.46 -10.86 -22.42
N GLN A 361 22.05 -9.71 -22.96
CA GLN A 361 20.87 -8.99 -22.45
C GLN A 361 19.59 -9.85 -22.52
N LYS A 362 19.34 -10.51 -23.67
CA LYS A 362 18.19 -11.41 -23.82
C LYS A 362 18.20 -12.54 -22.79
N LEU A 363 19.36 -13.17 -22.56
CA LEU A 363 19.49 -14.23 -21.56
C LEU A 363 19.13 -13.71 -20.16
N GLY A 364 19.63 -12.53 -19.78
CA GLY A 364 19.28 -11.91 -18.50
C GLY A 364 17.79 -11.60 -18.37
N VAL A 365 17.16 -11.08 -19.43
CA VAL A 365 15.70 -10.88 -19.50
C VAL A 365 14.95 -12.22 -19.37
N ASP A 366 15.48 -13.30 -19.95
CA ASP A 366 14.85 -14.62 -19.84
C ASP A 366 14.97 -15.22 -18.45
N VAL A 367 16.14 -15.11 -17.82
CA VAL A 367 16.39 -15.56 -16.44
C VAL A 367 15.53 -14.78 -15.46
N LEU A 368 15.49 -13.45 -15.59
CA LEU A 368 14.66 -12.60 -14.72
C LEU A 368 13.18 -12.98 -14.81
N PHE A 369 12.67 -13.24 -16.01
CA PHE A 369 11.28 -13.66 -16.20
C PHE A 369 10.96 -14.94 -15.42
N TRP A 370 11.78 -15.98 -15.58
CA TRP A 370 11.53 -17.25 -14.89
C TRP A 370 11.75 -17.15 -13.38
N ALA A 371 12.71 -16.32 -12.93
CA ALA A 371 12.88 -16.02 -11.52
C ALA A 371 11.62 -15.37 -10.91
N LEU A 372 10.99 -14.43 -11.62
CA LEU A 372 9.72 -13.83 -11.21
C LEU A 372 8.60 -14.88 -11.11
N ILE A 373 8.48 -15.77 -12.09
CA ILE A 373 7.48 -16.87 -12.04
C ILE A 373 7.70 -17.76 -10.83
N VAL A 374 8.94 -18.18 -10.56
CA VAL A 374 9.28 -19.02 -9.40
C VAL A 374 8.93 -18.32 -8.10
N VAL A 375 9.23 -17.02 -7.96
CA VAL A 375 8.89 -16.24 -6.76
C VAL A 375 7.38 -16.10 -6.59
N VAL A 376 6.63 -15.78 -7.64
CA VAL A 376 5.17 -15.64 -7.57
C VAL A 376 4.52 -16.96 -7.17
N VAL A 377 4.83 -18.04 -7.89
CA VAL A 377 4.24 -19.36 -7.62
C VAL A 377 4.68 -19.89 -6.26
N GLY A 378 5.98 -19.80 -5.94
CA GLY A 378 6.53 -20.24 -4.66
C GLY A 378 5.94 -19.52 -3.46
N SER A 379 5.79 -18.19 -3.56
CA SER A 379 5.15 -17.40 -2.49
C SER A 379 3.68 -17.75 -2.31
N PHE A 380 2.92 -17.98 -3.39
CA PHE A 380 1.51 -18.34 -3.28
C PHE A 380 1.31 -19.73 -2.67
N ILE A 381 2.14 -20.70 -3.06
CA ILE A 381 2.16 -22.03 -2.43
C ILE A 381 2.53 -21.91 -0.96
N GLY A 382 3.57 -21.12 -0.63
CA GLY A 382 3.97 -20.85 0.74
C GLY A 382 2.84 -20.30 1.61
N ASN A 383 2.16 -19.26 1.11
CA ASN A 383 1.02 -18.63 1.78
C ASN A 383 -0.11 -19.64 2.04
N TYR A 384 -0.44 -20.48 1.04
CA TYR A 384 -1.46 -21.53 1.20
C TYR A 384 -1.09 -22.52 2.30
N LEU A 385 0.13 -23.09 2.25
CA LEU A 385 0.60 -24.09 3.22
C LEU A 385 0.66 -23.53 4.65
N ALA A 386 1.04 -22.26 4.81
CA ALA A 386 1.06 -21.56 6.08
C ALA A 386 -0.34 -21.35 6.65
N ILE A 387 -1.24 -20.70 5.91
CA ILE A 387 -2.59 -20.36 6.38
C ILE A 387 -3.44 -21.64 6.60
N ALA A 388 -3.23 -22.68 5.80
CA ALA A 388 -3.86 -23.98 5.98
C ALA A 388 -3.32 -24.75 7.21
N GLN A 389 -2.28 -24.25 7.88
CA GLN A 389 -1.61 -24.88 9.03
C GLN A 389 -1.00 -26.26 8.71
N ILE A 390 -0.54 -26.44 7.46
CA ILE A 390 0.15 -27.66 6.99
C ILE A 390 1.68 -27.50 7.15
N MET A 391 2.17 -26.27 7.06
CA MET A 391 3.60 -25.95 7.22
C MET A 391 4.02 -26.00 8.70
N PRO A 392 5.19 -26.59 9.04
CA PRO A 392 5.76 -26.49 10.38
C PRO A 392 5.95 -25.02 10.81
N PRO A 393 5.57 -24.65 12.05
CA PRO A 393 5.62 -23.26 12.49
C PRO A 393 6.99 -22.58 12.34
N ASN A 394 8.08 -23.32 12.57
CA ASN A 394 9.45 -22.81 12.47
C ASN A 394 9.91 -22.46 11.04
N LEU A 395 9.16 -22.89 10.01
CA LEU A 395 9.41 -22.53 8.61
C LEU A 395 8.46 -21.45 8.10
N ASN A 396 7.44 -21.08 8.87
CA ASN A 396 6.38 -20.18 8.44
C ASN A 396 6.92 -18.83 7.95
N PHE A 397 7.74 -18.15 8.75
CA PHE A 397 8.26 -16.84 8.39
C PHE A 397 9.16 -16.88 7.13
N TRP A 398 9.86 -17.98 6.91
CA TRP A 398 10.83 -18.12 5.82
C TRP A 398 10.20 -18.54 4.49
N LEU A 399 9.32 -19.53 4.51
CA LEU A 399 8.77 -20.14 3.30
C LEU A 399 7.26 -19.94 3.15
N GLY A 400 6.58 -19.61 4.25
CA GLY A 400 5.15 -19.47 4.35
C GLY A 400 4.69 -18.03 4.23
N HIS A 401 4.04 -17.54 5.29
CA HIS A 401 3.39 -16.25 5.36
C HIS A 401 4.00 -15.38 6.48
N GLN A 402 4.53 -14.20 6.14
CA GLN A 402 5.13 -13.28 7.13
C GLN A 402 4.09 -12.60 8.04
N GLY A 403 2.81 -12.56 7.63
CA GLY A 403 1.72 -12.05 8.47
C GLY A 403 1.48 -10.54 8.40
N TYR A 404 2.28 -9.82 7.63
CA TYR A 404 2.19 -8.38 7.49
C TYR A 404 1.81 -8.00 6.07
N GLU A 405 0.73 -7.23 5.92
CA GLU A 405 0.21 -6.90 4.61
C GLU A 405 1.22 -6.16 3.74
N TYR A 406 1.16 -6.41 2.43
CA TYR A 406 2.11 -5.97 1.38
C TYR A 406 3.45 -6.70 1.37
N VAL A 407 3.90 -7.27 2.49
CA VAL A 407 5.13 -8.08 2.61
C VAL A 407 4.83 -9.51 3.06
N ASP A 408 3.67 -10.02 2.65
CA ASP A 408 3.11 -11.31 3.10
C ASP A 408 3.95 -12.53 2.71
N LEU A 409 4.62 -12.48 1.55
CA LEU A 409 5.46 -13.58 1.06
C LEU A 409 6.55 -13.94 2.06
N GLY A 410 6.79 -15.23 2.30
CA GLY A 410 7.88 -15.70 3.17
C GLY A 410 9.25 -15.09 2.85
N ARG A 411 10.11 -14.96 3.85
CA ARG A 411 11.40 -14.25 3.77
C ARG A 411 12.31 -14.76 2.65
N LEU A 412 12.34 -16.06 2.36
CA LEU A 412 13.10 -16.61 1.23
C LEU A 412 12.59 -16.06 -0.10
N TRP A 413 11.27 -16.01 -0.28
CA TRP A 413 10.64 -15.48 -1.48
C TRP A 413 10.87 -13.97 -1.60
N GLN A 414 10.87 -13.25 -0.48
CA GLN A 414 11.22 -11.83 -0.44
C GLN A 414 12.68 -11.59 -0.85
N ILE A 415 13.63 -12.43 -0.39
CA ILE A 415 15.02 -12.40 -0.83
C ILE A 415 15.12 -12.71 -2.33
N GLY A 416 14.40 -13.73 -2.81
CA GLY A 416 14.34 -14.07 -4.23
C GLY A 416 13.81 -12.91 -5.09
N LYS A 417 12.75 -12.23 -4.64
CA LYS A 417 12.21 -11.02 -5.25
C LYS A 417 13.27 -9.92 -5.29
N TYR A 418 13.97 -9.67 -4.19
CA TYR A 418 15.01 -8.65 -4.13
C TYR A 418 16.18 -8.95 -5.06
N VAL A 419 16.66 -10.20 -5.09
CA VAL A 419 17.70 -10.65 -6.04
C VAL A 419 17.24 -10.47 -7.49
N GLY A 420 15.97 -10.76 -7.80
CA GLY A 420 15.37 -10.47 -9.10
C GLY A 420 15.37 -8.98 -9.45
N ILE A 421 15.03 -8.12 -8.49
CA ILE A 421 15.08 -6.65 -8.65
C ILE A 421 16.51 -6.16 -8.86
N LEU A 422 17.50 -6.71 -8.15
CA LEU A 422 18.92 -6.39 -8.34
C LEU A 422 19.43 -6.86 -9.70
N LEU A 423 19.00 -8.04 -10.17
CA LEU A 423 19.28 -8.51 -11.52
C LEU A 423 18.69 -7.55 -12.56
N TRP A 424 17.44 -7.11 -12.37
CA TRP A 424 16.82 -6.10 -13.23
C TRP A 424 17.63 -4.79 -13.23
N LEU A 425 18.06 -4.31 -12.06
CA LEU A 425 18.91 -3.12 -11.94
C LEU A 425 20.20 -3.28 -12.75
N VAL A 426 20.87 -4.43 -12.67
CA VAL A 426 22.05 -4.73 -13.48
C VAL A 426 21.72 -4.67 -14.98
N LEU A 427 20.61 -5.26 -15.42
CA LEU A 427 20.20 -5.22 -16.83
C LEU A 427 19.90 -3.80 -17.33
N MET A 428 19.32 -2.96 -16.47
CA MET A 428 19.09 -1.55 -16.76
C MET A 428 20.40 -0.77 -16.87
N LEU A 429 21.26 -0.85 -15.85
CA LEU A 429 22.53 -0.12 -15.82
C LEU A 429 23.43 -0.52 -16.99
N ARG A 430 23.42 -1.78 -17.42
CA ARG A 430 24.18 -2.23 -18.59
C ARG A 430 23.71 -1.59 -19.90
N GLY A 431 22.44 -1.23 -20.03
CA GLY A 431 21.92 -0.47 -21.18
C GLY A 431 22.14 1.03 -21.04
N VAL A 432 22.09 1.56 -19.82
CA VAL A 432 22.10 3.02 -19.57
C VAL A 432 23.51 3.61 -19.41
N VAL A 433 24.41 2.92 -18.70
CA VAL A 433 25.77 3.42 -18.38
C VAL A 433 26.59 3.76 -19.63
N PRO A 434 26.59 2.95 -20.72
CA PRO A 434 27.33 3.31 -21.93
C PRO A 434 26.87 4.66 -22.53
N ALA A 435 25.57 4.96 -22.48
CA ALA A 435 25.02 6.23 -22.92
C ALA A 435 25.43 7.38 -21.98
N LEU A 436 25.42 7.15 -20.66
CA LEU A 436 25.91 8.13 -19.68
C LEU A 436 27.40 8.49 -19.84
N MET A 437 28.21 7.61 -20.43
CA MET A 437 29.64 7.86 -20.65
C MET A 437 29.95 8.66 -21.93
N ARG A 438 29.00 8.85 -22.86
CA ARG A 438 29.22 9.54 -24.14
C ARG A 438 29.44 11.05 -23.98
N LYS A 439 30.61 11.58 -24.35
CA LYS A 439 30.97 13.01 -24.30
C LYS A 439 30.13 13.84 -25.29
N GLY A 440 29.57 14.97 -24.84
CA GLY A 440 28.92 15.98 -25.71
C GLY A 440 27.39 16.16 -25.58
N GLU A 441 26.65 15.22 -24.99
CA GLU A 441 25.17 15.28 -24.89
C GLU A 441 24.65 15.80 -23.53
N ASP A 442 23.43 16.35 -23.48
CA ASP A 442 22.75 16.67 -22.22
C ASP A 442 22.30 15.37 -21.52
N ARG A 443 23.01 15.01 -20.44
CA ARG A 443 22.79 13.76 -19.70
C ARG A 443 21.92 13.92 -18.45
N ASN A 444 21.38 15.11 -18.18
CA ASN A 444 20.76 15.37 -16.88
C ASN A 444 19.47 14.54 -16.69
N LEU A 445 18.62 14.44 -17.71
CA LEU A 445 17.43 13.58 -17.65
C LEU A 445 17.79 12.10 -17.49
N LEU A 446 18.81 11.64 -18.23
CA LEU A 446 19.28 10.27 -18.15
C LEU A 446 19.92 9.95 -16.77
N ALA A 447 20.65 10.89 -16.19
CA ALA A 447 21.22 10.75 -14.86
C ALA A 447 20.13 10.65 -13.78
N LEU A 448 19.06 11.46 -13.89
CA LEU A 448 17.92 11.38 -12.99
C LEU A 448 17.18 10.04 -13.12
N LEU A 449 16.91 9.59 -14.35
CA LEU A 449 16.34 8.26 -14.61
C LEU A 449 17.21 7.15 -14.01
N THR A 450 18.53 7.26 -14.14
CA THR A 450 19.48 6.26 -13.58
C THR A 450 19.44 6.25 -12.05
N ALA A 451 19.39 7.42 -11.42
CA ALA A 451 19.27 7.54 -9.96
C ALA A 451 17.95 6.94 -9.47
N SER A 452 16.84 7.19 -10.17
CA SER A 452 15.53 6.63 -9.85
C SER A 452 15.47 5.10 -10.03
N VAL A 453 16.03 4.58 -11.12
CA VAL A 453 16.20 3.14 -11.35
C VAL A 453 17.03 2.50 -10.23
N GLY A 454 18.10 3.17 -9.79
CA GLY A 454 18.91 2.76 -8.64
C GLY A 454 18.11 2.74 -7.34
N ALA A 455 17.30 3.77 -7.08
CA ALA A 455 16.46 3.85 -5.89
C ALA A 455 15.44 2.69 -5.84
N ILE A 456 14.71 2.45 -6.94
CA ILE A 456 13.82 1.29 -7.07
C ILE A 456 14.57 -0.02 -6.84
N GLY A 457 15.76 -0.16 -7.44
CA GLY A 457 16.54 -1.38 -7.34
C GLY A 457 17.03 -1.70 -5.93
N LEU A 458 17.42 -0.68 -5.17
CA LEU A 458 18.14 -0.85 -3.90
C LEU A 458 17.22 -0.81 -2.68
N PHE A 459 16.22 0.09 -2.65
CA PHE A 459 15.45 0.37 -1.43
C PHE A 459 14.47 -0.74 -1.02
N TYR A 460 14.13 -1.68 -1.91
CA TYR A 460 13.40 -2.88 -1.49
C TYR A 460 14.16 -3.69 -0.41
N GLY A 461 15.49 -3.54 -0.33
CA GLY A 461 16.32 -4.13 0.72
C GLY A 461 15.96 -3.66 2.14
N ALA A 462 15.32 -2.50 2.30
CA ALA A 462 14.86 -2.01 3.60
C ALA A 462 13.86 -2.97 4.26
N GLY A 463 13.08 -3.71 3.46
CA GLY A 463 12.14 -4.71 3.95
C GLY A 463 12.79 -5.94 4.58
N LEU A 464 14.13 -6.01 4.62
CA LEU A 464 14.89 -7.10 5.25
C LEU A 464 15.33 -6.78 6.69
N PHE A 465 15.17 -5.53 7.17
CA PHE A 465 15.68 -5.07 8.47
C PHE A 465 14.84 -5.44 9.70
N TYR A 466 13.81 -6.29 9.52
CA TYR A 466 13.09 -6.95 10.61
C TYR A 466 13.11 -8.48 10.43
N GLY A 467 13.04 -9.21 11.55
CA GLY A 467 12.91 -10.66 11.61
C GLY A 467 11.55 -11.11 12.13
N GLU A 468 11.42 -12.41 12.38
CA GLU A 468 10.16 -13.07 12.78
C GLU A 468 9.59 -12.54 14.10
N ARG A 469 10.44 -12.44 15.13
CA ARG A 469 10.08 -12.00 16.49
C ARG A 469 10.50 -10.56 16.79
N THR A 470 10.66 -9.73 15.76
CA THR A 470 10.99 -8.31 15.94
C THR A 470 9.81 -7.56 16.56
N HIS A 471 10.11 -6.58 17.41
CA HIS A 471 9.11 -5.69 17.99
C HIS A 471 8.20 -5.08 16.91
N LEU A 472 6.89 -5.09 17.16
CA LEU A 472 5.89 -4.71 16.16
C LEU A 472 6.12 -3.29 15.59
N SER A 473 6.34 -2.27 16.42
CA SER A 473 6.63 -0.89 15.95
C SER A 473 7.87 -0.78 15.05
N VAL A 474 8.89 -1.64 15.27
CA VAL A 474 10.12 -1.64 14.45
C VAL A 474 9.84 -2.30 13.09
N MET A 475 9.09 -3.39 13.10
CA MET A 475 8.64 -4.04 11.88
C MET A 475 7.70 -3.11 11.07
N GLU A 476 6.82 -2.36 11.74
CA GLU A 476 5.96 -1.35 11.12
C GLU A 476 6.77 -0.25 10.45
N TYR A 477 7.77 0.30 11.15
CA TYR A 477 8.68 1.29 10.58
C TYR A 477 9.31 0.79 9.27
N TRP A 478 9.97 -0.37 9.28
CA TRP A 478 10.64 -0.89 8.07
C TRP A 478 9.68 -1.38 7.00
N ARG A 479 8.47 -1.82 7.35
CA ARG A 479 7.43 -2.15 6.38
C ARG A 479 7.06 -0.93 5.56
N TRP A 480 6.84 0.22 6.19
CA TRP A 480 6.45 1.44 5.47
C TRP A 480 7.56 2.04 4.61
N TRP A 481 8.84 1.70 4.85
CA TRP A 481 9.92 1.99 3.90
C TRP A 481 9.74 1.29 2.55
N VAL A 482 9.21 0.08 2.52
CA VAL A 482 8.99 -0.67 1.27
C VAL A 482 7.59 -0.55 0.71
N VAL A 483 6.65 0.01 1.47
CA VAL A 483 5.28 0.26 1.01
C VAL A 483 5.12 1.72 0.61
N HIS A 484 5.22 2.66 1.54
CA HIS A 484 5.09 4.09 1.22
C HIS A 484 6.31 4.58 0.44
N LEU A 485 7.51 4.54 0.99
CA LEU A 485 8.66 5.15 0.32
C LEU A 485 9.03 4.46 -1.01
N TRP A 486 9.01 3.11 -1.06
CA TRP A 486 9.38 2.38 -2.27
C TRP A 486 8.28 2.31 -3.34
N VAL A 487 7.03 2.00 -2.98
CA VAL A 487 5.92 1.93 -3.96
C VAL A 487 5.41 3.32 -4.29
N GLU A 488 5.19 4.18 -3.30
CA GLU A 488 4.63 5.51 -3.54
C GLU A 488 5.72 6.47 -4.04
N GLY A 489 6.74 6.71 -3.22
CA GLY A 489 7.78 7.70 -3.53
C GLY A 489 8.62 7.38 -4.78
N PHE A 490 9.26 6.20 -4.83
CA PHE A 490 10.20 5.92 -5.94
C PHE A 490 9.54 5.53 -7.26
N PHE A 491 8.35 4.90 -7.24
CA PHE A 491 7.66 4.63 -8.50
C PHE A 491 7.16 5.91 -9.14
N GLU A 492 6.70 6.90 -8.38
CA GLU A 492 6.28 8.18 -8.94
C GLU A 492 7.45 8.93 -9.60
N VAL A 493 8.62 8.97 -8.96
CA VAL A 493 9.83 9.55 -9.57
C VAL A 493 10.27 8.79 -10.82
N PHE A 494 10.23 7.46 -10.80
CA PHE A 494 10.57 6.65 -11.96
C PHE A 494 9.60 6.85 -13.12
N ALA A 495 8.31 6.82 -12.83
CA ALA A 495 7.25 7.02 -13.81
C ALA A 495 7.39 8.37 -14.51
N THR A 496 7.53 9.43 -13.70
CA THR A 496 7.66 10.80 -14.17
C THR A 496 8.91 10.97 -15.05
N THR A 497 10.04 10.42 -14.61
CA THR A 497 11.31 10.53 -15.35
C THR A 497 11.34 9.66 -16.61
N ALA A 498 10.78 8.46 -16.56
CA ALA A 498 10.66 7.57 -17.73
C ALA A 498 9.70 8.15 -18.77
N LEU A 499 8.57 8.73 -18.35
CA LEU A 499 7.61 9.35 -19.26
C LEU A 499 8.19 10.63 -19.89
N ALA A 500 8.85 11.47 -19.10
CA ALA A 500 9.58 12.63 -19.61
C ALA A 500 10.67 12.23 -20.61
N PHE A 501 11.39 11.13 -20.35
CA PHE A 501 12.38 10.56 -21.28
C PHE A 501 11.72 10.09 -22.59
N ILE A 502 10.60 9.36 -22.52
CA ILE A 502 9.86 8.90 -23.69
C ILE A 502 9.37 10.08 -24.53
N PHE A 503 8.71 11.08 -23.93
CA PHE A 503 8.20 12.24 -24.65
C PHE A 503 9.31 13.11 -25.25
N SER A 504 10.45 13.22 -24.55
CA SER A 504 11.62 13.90 -25.10
C SER A 504 12.19 13.14 -26.30
N THR A 505 12.27 11.81 -26.21
CA THR A 505 12.77 10.95 -27.31
C THR A 505 11.84 10.97 -28.52
N LEU A 506 10.52 11.10 -28.29
CA LEU A 506 9.51 11.28 -29.33
C LEU A 506 9.53 12.68 -29.98
N GLY A 507 10.37 13.60 -29.49
CA GLY A 507 10.45 14.98 -29.98
C GLY A 507 9.21 15.82 -29.62
N LEU A 508 8.43 15.40 -28.62
CA LEU A 508 7.21 16.08 -28.19
C LEU A 508 7.49 17.23 -27.22
N VAL A 509 8.57 17.10 -26.44
CA VAL A 509 9.06 18.09 -25.48
C VAL A 509 10.58 18.27 -25.64
N SER A 510 11.10 19.46 -25.33
CA SER A 510 12.56 19.68 -25.36
C SER A 510 13.24 18.88 -24.23
N VAL A 511 14.47 18.41 -24.46
CA VAL A 511 15.28 17.73 -23.42
C VAL A 511 15.43 18.61 -22.18
N ARG A 512 15.52 19.93 -22.39
CA ARG A 512 15.66 20.91 -21.32
C ARG A 512 14.40 21.07 -20.47
N MET A 513 13.24 21.17 -21.10
CA MET A 513 11.96 21.22 -20.40
C MET A 513 11.71 19.92 -19.63
N ALA A 514 11.95 18.77 -20.26
CA ALA A 514 11.83 17.47 -19.63
C ALA A 514 12.75 17.33 -18.41
N ALA A 515 14.04 17.67 -18.54
CA ALA A 515 14.99 17.60 -17.43
C ALA A 515 14.62 18.55 -16.28
N ALA A 516 14.33 19.82 -16.57
CA ALA A 516 14.02 20.80 -15.52
C ALA A 516 12.72 20.46 -14.77
N ALA A 517 11.67 20.09 -15.50
CA ALA A 517 10.39 19.70 -14.91
C ALA A 517 10.51 18.43 -14.07
N SER A 518 11.17 17.38 -14.56
CA SER A 518 11.36 16.15 -13.80
C SER A 518 12.23 16.33 -12.56
N LEU A 519 13.28 17.17 -12.60
CA LEU A 519 14.08 17.46 -11.41
C LEU A 519 13.28 18.24 -10.34
N ALA A 520 12.49 19.23 -10.77
CA ALA A 520 11.66 20.00 -9.86
C ALA A 520 10.56 19.13 -9.23
N SER A 521 9.86 18.35 -10.05
CA SER A 521 8.83 17.40 -9.62
C SER A 521 9.40 16.35 -8.66
N ALA A 522 10.54 15.73 -8.99
CA ALA A 522 11.21 14.79 -8.09
C ALA A 522 11.59 15.44 -6.75
N SER A 523 12.01 16.71 -6.74
CA SER A 523 12.34 17.41 -5.49
C SER A 523 11.09 17.65 -4.62
N LEU A 524 9.95 17.97 -5.23
CA LEU A 524 8.68 18.18 -4.53
C LEU A 524 8.16 16.87 -3.93
N PHE A 525 8.16 15.78 -4.72
CA PHE A 525 7.73 14.46 -4.23
C PHE A 525 8.63 13.95 -3.10
N MET A 526 9.95 14.09 -3.22
CA MET A 526 10.89 13.63 -2.18
C MET A 526 10.88 14.49 -0.92
N LEU A 527 10.44 15.76 -1.02
CA LEU A 527 10.26 16.62 0.15
C LEU A 527 9.14 16.09 1.05
N GLY A 528 7.98 15.76 0.46
CA GLY A 528 6.83 15.26 1.20
C GLY A 528 6.91 13.78 1.53
N GLY A 529 7.18 12.92 0.55
CA GLY A 529 7.02 11.47 0.70
C GLY A 529 8.10 10.77 1.52
N ILE A 530 9.34 11.28 1.60
CA ILE A 530 10.37 10.63 2.43
C ILE A 530 9.99 10.67 3.92
N PRO A 531 9.84 11.85 4.55
CA PRO A 531 9.41 11.94 5.95
C PRO A 531 7.90 11.73 6.12
N GLY A 532 7.11 11.86 5.05
CA GLY A 532 5.68 11.53 4.98
C GLY A 532 5.38 10.09 5.39
N THR A 533 6.35 9.17 5.23
CA THR A 533 6.29 7.78 5.74
C THR A 533 5.70 7.66 7.15
N PHE A 534 5.98 8.64 8.02
CA PHE A 534 5.51 8.63 9.40
C PHE A 534 3.99 8.79 9.59
N HIS A 535 3.23 9.15 8.55
CA HIS A 535 1.77 9.16 8.65
C HIS A 535 1.13 7.77 8.85
N HIS A 536 1.89 6.70 8.57
CA HIS A 536 1.49 5.33 8.91
C HIS A 536 1.93 4.90 10.30
N LEU A 537 2.68 5.73 11.03
CA LEU A 537 3.24 5.39 12.33
C LEU A 537 2.56 6.11 13.50
N TYR A 538 1.66 7.07 13.24
CA TYR A 538 1.01 7.90 14.28
C TYR A 538 0.54 7.11 15.51
N PHE A 539 -0.04 5.94 15.29
CA PHE A 539 -0.70 5.15 16.33
C PHE A 539 -0.07 3.76 16.52
N ALA A 540 1.14 3.53 15.99
CA ALA A 540 1.84 2.24 16.01
C ALA A 540 3.03 2.21 16.98
N GLY A 541 2.86 2.79 18.18
CA GLY A 541 3.88 2.76 19.24
C GLY A 541 4.96 3.86 19.14
N THR A 542 4.72 4.94 18.40
CA THR A 542 5.65 6.06 18.27
C THR A 542 5.30 7.25 19.17
N THR A 543 6.19 8.23 19.23
CA THR A 543 6.03 9.46 20.02
C THR A 543 5.37 10.58 19.21
N THR A 544 4.93 11.64 19.89
CA THR A 544 4.31 12.83 19.28
C THR A 544 5.16 13.52 18.20
N PRO A 545 6.50 13.65 18.33
CA PRO A 545 7.33 14.23 17.28
C PRO A 545 7.24 13.49 15.94
N VAL A 546 7.10 12.16 15.95
CA VAL A 546 6.91 11.35 14.74
C VAL A 546 5.59 11.73 14.05
N MET A 547 4.53 11.93 14.83
CA MET A 547 3.24 12.39 14.32
C MET A 547 3.31 13.80 13.74
N ALA A 548 4.01 14.72 14.40
CA ALA A 548 4.20 16.10 13.93
C ALA A 548 4.90 16.15 12.56
N VAL A 549 5.98 15.38 12.41
CA VAL A 549 6.73 15.27 11.15
C VAL A 549 5.87 14.62 10.08
N GLY A 550 5.26 13.45 10.37
CA GLY A 550 4.40 12.77 9.41
C GLY A 550 3.30 13.70 8.90
N ALA A 551 2.58 14.39 9.78
CA ALA A 551 1.46 15.26 9.41
C ALA A 551 1.88 16.44 8.54
N SER A 552 2.98 17.11 8.90
CA SER A 552 3.44 18.31 8.19
C SER A 552 3.98 17.97 6.80
N PHE A 553 4.75 16.88 6.70
CA PHE A 553 5.41 16.53 5.44
C PHE A 553 4.51 15.74 4.49
N SER A 554 3.64 14.86 4.97
CA SER A 554 2.64 14.22 4.09
C SER A 554 1.62 15.22 3.55
N ALA A 555 1.35 16.33 4.26
CA ALA A 555 0.58 17.44 3.70
C ALA A 555 1.29 18.10 2.50
N LEU A 556 2.62 18.22 2.55
CA LEU A 556 3.42 18.73 1.43
C LEU A 556 3.46 17.77 0.23
N GLU A 557 3.27 16.47 0.46
CA GLU A 557 3.18 15.48 -0.61
C GLU A 557 1.94 15.68 -1.50
N VAL A 558 0.82 16.13 -0.91
CA VAL A 558 -0.43 16.40 -1.63
C VAL A 558 -0.37 17.67 -2.49
N VAL A 559 0.51 18.61 -2.14
CA VAL A 559 0.67 19.90 -2.83
C VAL A 559 0.91 19.75 -4.35
N PRO A 560 1.90 18.97 -4.83
CA PRO A 560 2.09 18.74 -6.26
C PRO A 560 0.92 17.96 -6.90
N LEU A 561 0.22 17.11 -6.15
CA LEU A 561 -0.86 16.27 -6.66
C LEU A 561 -2.11 17.06 -7.06
N ILE A 562 -2.45 18.11 -6.31
CA ILE A 562 -3.62 18.96 -6.58
C ILE A 562 -3.44 19.77 -7.87
N VAL A 563 -2.20 20.10 -8.24
CA VAL A 563 -1.90 20.92 -9.44
C VAL A 563 -1.66 20.09 -10.71
N LEU A 564 -1.86 18.76 -10.66
CA LEU A 564 -1.66 17.85 -11.80
C LEU A 564 -2.60 18.08 -12.98
N GLY A 565 -3.66 18.89 -12.82
CA GLY A 565 -4.55 19.25 -13.92
C GLY A 565 -3.83 19.90 -15.11
N HIS A 566 -2.77 20.67 -14.86
CA HIS A 566 -1.95 21.26 -15.93
C HIS A 566 -1.16 20.18 -16.70
N GLU A 567 -0.54 19.24 -15.98
CA GLU A 567 0.20 18.13 -16.60
C GLU A 567 -0.72 17.19 -17.39
N ALA A 568 -1.91 16.88 -16.85
CA ALA A 568 -2.94 16.10 -17.53
C ALA A 568 -3.32 16.76 -18.87
N TRP A 569 -3.51 18.08 -18.87
CA TRP A 569 -3.81 18.85 -20.08
C TRP A 569 -2.66 18.87 -21.08
N GLU A 570 -1.43 19.13 -20.62
CA GLU A 570 -0.25 19.11 -21.51
C GLU A 570 -0.07 17.73 -22.16
N ASN A 571 -0.14 16.66 -21.39
CA ASN A 571 -0.06 15.27 -21.88
C ASN A 571 -1.17 14.95 -22.88
N TRP A 572 -2.40 15.39 -22.61
CA TRP A 572 -3.52 15.21 -23.52
C TRP A 572 -3.33 15.98 -24.83
N ARG A 573 -2.80 17.21 -24.78
CA ARG A 573 -2.54 18.04 -25.98
C ARG A 573 -1.46 17.43 -26.87
N LEU A 574 -0.51 16.67 -26.31
CA LEU A 574 0.56 16.02 -27.09
C LEU A 574 0.03 15.10 -28.18
N LYS A 575 -1.15 14.48 -28.01
CA LYS A 575 -1.74 13.61 -29.04
C LYS A 575 -2.05 14.35 -30.36
N LEU A 576 -2.24 15.67 -30.31
CA LEU A 576 -2.58 16.51 -31.46
C LEU A 576 -1.33 17.07 -32.17
N ARG A 577 -0.13 16.80 -31.66
CA ARG A 577 1.12 17.40 -32.17
C ARG A 577 1.61 16.78 -33.47
N ALA A 578 1.27 15.52 -33.74
CA ALA A 578 1.72 14.79 -34.91
C ALA A 578 0.68 13.75 -35.35
N PRO A 579 0.47 13.51 -36.66
CA PRO A 579 -0.52 12.53 -37.13
C PRO A 579 -0.28 11.10 -36.64
N TRP A 580 1.00 10.71 -36.43
CA TRP A 580 1.35 9.38 -35.97
C TRP A 580 1.06 9.13 -34.47
N MET A 581 0.74 10.17 -33.70
CA MET A 581 0.36 10.07 -32.29
C MET A 581 -0.99 9.38 -32.07
N GLU A 582 -1.84 9.27 -33.10
CA GLU A 582 -3.08 8.48 -33.02
C GLU A 582 -2.81 7.02 -32.65
N ASN A 583 -1.64 6.49 -33.03
CA ASN A 583 -1.20 5.14 -32.65
C ASN A 583 -0.91 5.00 -31.14
N LEU A 584 -0.62 6.11 -30.46
CA LEU A 584 -0.30 6.20 -29.03
C LEU A 584 -1.45 6.77 -28.20
N LYS A 585 -2.63 6.94 -28.79
CA LYS A 585 -3.81 7.51 -28.14
C LYS A 585 -4.13 6.83 -26.81
N TRP A 586 -4.19 5.50 -26.79
CA TRP A 586 -4.62 4.76 -25.60
C TRP A 586 -3.60 4.76 -24.45
N PRO A 587 -2.29 4.53 -24.70
CA PRO A 587 -1.27 4.79 -23.68
C PRO A 587 -1.38 6.20 -23.07
N LEU A 588 -1.54 7.24 -23.90
CA LEU A 588 -1.72 8.61 -23.42
C LEU A 588 -3.00 8.80 -22.60
N MET A 589 -4.11 8.20 -23.02
CA MET A 589 -5.37 8.24 -22.25
C MET A 589 -5.20 7.60 -20.87
N CYS A 590 -4.44 6.51 -20.76
CA CYS A 590 -4.08 5.93 -19.46
C CYS A 590 -3.28 6.93 -18.62
N PHE A 591 -2.26 7.60 -19.16
CA PHE A 591 -1.50 8.61 -18.40
C PHE A 591 -2.33 9.83 -17.99
N VAL A 592 -3.35 10.20 -18.77
CA VAL A 592 -4.33 11.22 -18.35
C VAL A 592 -5.17 10.71 -17.18
N ALA A 593 -5.62 9.45 -17.20
CA ALA A 593 -6.32 8.84 -16.08
C ALA A 593 -5.42 8.76 -14.82
N VAL A 594 -4.13 8.46 -14.97
CA VAL A 594 -3.15 8.49 -13.88
C VAL A 594 -3.17 9.86 -13.20
N ALA A 595 -3.05 10.96 -13.95
CA ALA A 595 -3.07 12.30 -13.37
C ALA A 595 -4.39 12.63 -12.64
N PHE A 596 -5.54 12.21 -13.19
CA PHE A 596 -6.84 12.37 -12.55
C PHE A 596 -6.93 11.62 -11.22
N TRP A 597 -6.56 10.34 -11.21
CA TRP A 597 -6.60 9.51 -10.01
C TRP A 597 -5.49 9.85 -9.02
N ASN A 598 -4.40 10.44 -9.45
CA ASN A 598 -3.36 10.93 -8.54
C ASN A 598 -3.89 12.14 -7.75
N MET A 599 -4.60 13.06 -8.41
CA MET A 599 -5.30 14.14 -7.73
C MET A 599 -6.44 13.64 -6.83
N LEU A 600 -7.36 12.82 -7.34
CA LEU A 600 -8.56 12.41 -6.59
C LEU A 600 -8.27 11.29 -5.57
N GLY A 601 -7.57 10.25 -6.01
CA GLY A 601 -7.26 9.06 -5.20
C GLY A 601 -6.18 9.31 -4.17
N ALA A 602 -5.01 9.79 -4.60
CA ALA A 602 -3.90 10.06 -3.67
C ALA A 602 -4.05 11.44 -2.99
N GLY A 603 -4.40 12.49 -3.73
CA GLY A 603 -4.58 13.82 -3.17
C GLY A 603 -5.80 13.96 -2.26
N VAL A 604 -7.02 13.90 -2.82
CA VAL A 604 -8.26 14.15 -2.07
C VAL A 604 -8.55 13.05 -1.05
N PHE A 605 -8.64 11.79 -1.49
CA PHE A 605 -8.95 10.68 -0.57
C PHE A 605 -7.78 10.33 0.35
N GLY A 606 -6.53 10.56 -0.06
CA GLY A 606 -5.39 10.43 0.85
C GLY A 606 -5.41 11.51 1.92
N PHE A 607 -5.60 12.79 1.56
CA PHE A 607 -5.65 13.86 2.56
C PHE A 607 -6.88 13.78 3.48
N MET A 608 -8.00 13.22 3.01
CA MET A 608 -9.17 12.94 3.84
C MET A 608 -8.82 12.13 5.10
N ILE A 609 -7.89 11.19 4.99
CA ILE A 609 -7.46 10.31 6.09
C ILE A 609 -6.07 10.68 6.64
N ASN A 610 -5.47 11.80 6.24
CA ASN A 610 -4.08 12.12 6.57
C ASN A 610 -3.86 12.90 7.88
N PRO A 611 -4.61 13.98 8.20
CA PRO A 611 -4.40 14.70 9.45
C PRO A 611 -4.57 13.76 10.66
N PRO A 612 -3.70 13.82 11.67
CA PRO A 612 -3.75 12.93 12.83
C PRO A 612 -5.12 12.84 13.50
N MET A 613 -5.88 13.94 13.54
CA MET A 613 -7.22 13.99 14.13
C MET A 613 -8.25 13.23 13.29
N SER A 614 -8.14 13.30 11.97
CA SER A 614 -8.97 12.48 11.08
C SER A 614 -8.59 11.02 11.23
N LEU A 615 -7.29 10.71 11.05
CA LEU A 615 -6.77 9.34 11.07
C LEU A 615 -7.07 8.62 12.39
N TYR A 616 -7.08 9.33 13.52
CA TYR A 616 -7.38 8.75 14.84
C TYR A 616 -8.69 7.95 14.85
N TYR A 617 -9.73 8.43 14.17
CA TYR A 617 -11.04 7.78 14.12
C TYR A 617 -11.24 6.89 12.90
N VAL A 618 -10.47 7.09 11.82
CA VAL A 618 -10.64 6.36 10.56
C VAL A 618 -9.58 5.31 10.26
N GLN A 619 -8.49 5.24 11.03
CA GLN A 619 -7.48 4.21 10.87
C GLN A 619 -8.10 2.82 11.07
N GLY A 620 -8.01 1.99 10.03
CA GLY A 620 -8.64 0.67 10.02
C GLY A 620 -10.11 0.67 9.58
N LEU A 621 -10.64 1.73 8.98
CA LEU A 621 -12.02 1.77 8.46
C LEU A 621 -12.07 1.69 6.92
N ASN A 622 -13.27 1.55 6.35
CA ASN A 622 -13.47 1.43 4.91
C ASN A 622 -13.13 2.70 4.08
N THR A 623 -12.74 3.81 4.70
CA THR A 623 -12.13 4.96 4.01
C THR A 623 -10.70 4.67 3.56
N THR A 624 -9.94 3.82 4.26
CA THR A 624 -8.61 3.38 3.82
C THR A 624 -8.66 2.61 2.49
N PRO A 625 -9.53 1.58 2.29
CA PRO A 625 -9.65 0.93 0.99
C PRO A 625 -10.24 1.83 -0.10
N VAL A 626 -10.99 2.90 0.21
CA VAL A 626 -11.34 3.93 -0.79
C VAL A 626 -10.06 4.54 -1.38
N HIS A 627 -9.20 5.06 -0.51
CA HIS A 627 -7.92 5.63 -0.91
C HIS A 627 -7.03 4.58 -1.59
N ALA A 628 -6.88 3.38 -1.01
CA ALA A 628 -6.00 2.34 -1.53
C ALA A 628 -6.38 1.90 -2.96
N HIS A 629 -7.67 1.65 -3.25
CA HIS A 629 -8.08 1.28 -4.61
C HIS A 629 -7.93 2.46 -5.58
N ALA A 630 -8.33 3.67 -5.16
CA ALA A 630 -8.24 4.87 -6.00
C ALA A 630 -6.78 5.23 -6.33
N ALA A 631 -5.87 5.15 -5.37
CA ALA A 631 -4.46 5.47 -5.55
C ALA A 631 -3.69 4.33 -6.21
N LEU A 632 -3.72 3.11 -5.66
CA LEU A 632 -2.90 2.00 -6.16
C LEU A 632 -3.27 1.61 -7.59
N PHE A 633 -4.56 1.39 -7.87
CA PHE A 633 -4.99 1.07 -9.24
C PHE A 633 -5.07 2.32 -10.11
N GLY A 634 -5.70 3.40 -9.61
CA GLY A 634 -5.94 4.60 -10.41
C GLY A 634 -4.64 5.29 -10.85
N VAL A 635 -3.59 5.26 -10.03
CA VAL A 635 -2.27 5.81 -10.38
C VAL A 635 -1.38 4.70 -10.96
N TYR A 636 -0.90 3.78 -10.13
CA TYR A 636 0.12 2.82 -10.56
C TYR A 636 -0.42 1.74 -11.50
N GLY A 637 -1.69 1.35 -11.32
CA GLY A 637 -2.34 0.40 -12.20
C GLY A 637 -2.51 0.93 -13.63
N PHE A 638 -3.12 2.12 -13.79
CA PHE A 638 -3.24 2.76 -15.11
C PHE A 638 -1.88 3.09 -15.71
N LEU A 639 -0.89 3.45 -14.89
CA LEU A 639 0.47 3.70 -15.36
C LEU A 639 1.11 2.43 -15.94
N ALA A 640 1.03 1.31 -15.21
CA ALA A 640 1.55 0.02 -15.68
C ALA A 640 0.81 -0.48 -16.93
N LEU A 641 -0.50 -0.29 -17.02
CA LEU A 641 -1.28 -0.60 -18.23
C LEU A 641 -0.91 0.34 -19.40
N GLY A 642 -0.69 1.62 -19.14
CA GLY A 642 -0.23 2.59 -20.13
C GLY A 642 1.14 2.19 -20.72
N PHE A 643 2.09 1.82 -19.86
CA PHE A 643 3.37 1.28 -20.30
C PHE A 643 3.23 -0.05 -21.05
N THR A 644 2.37 -0.96 -20.59
CA THR A 644 2.09 -2.24 -21.26
C THR A 644 1.61 -2.00 -22.70
N LEU A 645 0.65 -1.09 -22.89
CA LEU A 645 0.14 -0.72 -24.21
C LEU A 645 1.19 0.00 -25.07
N LEU A 646 2.01 0.86 -24.46
CA LEU A 646 3.09 1.54 -25.16
C LEU A 646 4.14 0.56 -25.68
N VAL A 647 4.61 -0.36 -24.82
CA VAL A 647 5.57 -1.40 -25.21
C VAL A 647 4.95 -2.31 -26.27
N LEU A 648 3.67 -2.68 -26.13
CA LEU A 648 2.96 -3.50 -27.12
C LEU A 648 2.93 -2.84 -28.50
N ARG A 649 2.67 -1.52 -28.55
CA ARG A 649 2.62 -0.75 -29.79
C ARG A 649 3.93 -0.84 -30.56
N TYR A 650 5.07 -0.74 -29.88
CA TYR A 650 6.38 -0.82 -30.51
C TYR A 650 6.85 -2.25 -30.78
N LEU A 651 6.41 -3.22 -29.99
CA LEU A 651 6.68 -4.63 -30.20
C LEU A 651 5.91 -5.20 -31.41
N ARG A 652 4.74 -4.62 -31.71
CA ARG A 652 3.81 -5.00 -32.78
C ARG A 652 3.34 -3.75 -33.55
N PRO A 653 4.23 -3.10 -34.35
CA PRO A 653 3.95 -1.81 -34.98
C PRO A 653 2.86 -1.87 -36.06
N ASP A 654 2.58 -3.03 -36.64
CA ASP A 654 1.51 -3.21 -37.63
C ASP A 654 0.13 -3.49 -37.00
N TYR A 655 0.10 -3.73 -35.68
CA TYR A 655 -1.14 -3.97 -34.95
C TYR A 655 -1.79 -2.66 -34.52
N ALA A 656 -2.98 -2.39 -35.05
CA ALA A 656 -3.82 -1.29 -34.61
C ALA A 656 -4.73 -1.74 -33.46
N PHE A 657 -4.78 -0.95 -32.39
CA PHE A 657 -5.68 -1.21 -31.26
C PHE A 657 -7.14 -1.09 -31.71
N ASN A 658 -7.99 -2.03 -31.29
CA ASN A 658 -9.41 -2.00 -31.60
C ASN A 658 -10.08 -0.87 -30.79
N PRO A 659 -10.64 0.17 -31.43
CA PRO A 659 -11.17 1.32 -30.70
C PRO A 659 -12.36 0.98 -29.82
N SER A 660 -13.21 0.03 -30.21
CA SER A 660 -14.38 -0.38 -29.43
C SER A 660 -13.96 -1.16 -28.19
N LEU A 661 -13.05 -2.14 -28.36
CA LEU A 661 -12.53 -2.93 -27.25
C LEU A 661 -11.78 -2.04 -26.24
N MET A 662 -10.99 -1.09 -26.74
CA MET A 662 -10.28 -0.16 -25.87
C MET A 662 -11.17 0.88 -25.18
N LYS A 663 -12.25 1.33 -25.84
CA LYS A 663 -13.28 2.15 -25.17
C LYS A 663 -13.90 1.40 -24.01
N THR A 664 -14.27 0.14 -24.20
CA THR A 664 -14.78 -0.73 -23.13
C THR A 664 -13.74 -0.88 -22.03
N ALA A 665 -12.51 -1.27 -22.36
CA ALA A 665 -11.44 -1.43 -21.38
C ALA A 665 -11.23 -0.17 -20.53
N PHE A 666 -11.01 0.98 -21.17
CA PHE A 666 -10.69 2.23 -20.49
C PHE A 666 -11.85 2.75 -19.63
N TRP A 667 -13.06 2.85 -20.20
CA TRP A 667 -14.20 3.43 -19.49
C TRP A 667 -14.75 2.48 -18.44
N SER A 668 -14.82 1.19 -18.69
CA SER A 668 -15.30 0.23 -17.69
C SER A 668 -14.36 0.15 -16.48
N LEU A 669 -13.03 0.26 -16.65
CA LEU A 669 -12.10 0.36 -15.52
C LEU A 669 -12.32 1.64 -14.69
N ASN A 670 -12.45 2.80 -15.35
CA ASN A 670 -12.67 4.07 -14.63
C ASN A 670 -14.05 4.12 -13.96
N ILE A 671 -15.11 3.77 -14.68
CA ILE A 671 -16.49 3.78 -14.18
C ILE A 671 -16.65 2.72 -13.09
N GLY A 672 -16.09 1.52 -13.27
CA GLY A 672 -16.11 0.48 -12.24
C GLY A 672 -15.44 0.93 -10.94
N LEU A 673 -14.27 1.59 -11.04
CA LEU A 673 -13.56 2.16 -9.90
C LEU A 673 -14.38 3.25 -9.19
N VAL A 674 -14.97 4.19 -9.94
CA VAL A 674 -15.88 5.21 -9.39
C VAL A 674 -17.08 4.56 -8.70
N LEU A 675 -17.75 3.61 -9.37
CA LEU A 675 -18.94 2.97 -8.82
C LEU A 675 -18.63 2.24 -7.52
N MET A 676 -17.63 1.35 -7.47
CA MET A 676 -17.35 0.59 -6.25
C MET A 676 -16.94 1.48 -5.07
N ILE A 677 -16.32 2.64 -5.34
CA ILE A 677 -15.98 3.63 -4.31
C ILE A 677 -17.23 4.36 -3.83
N PHE A 678 -17.93 5.05 -4.73
CA PHE A 678 -18.96 6.02 -4.34
C PHE A 678 -20.30 5.39 -3.98
N THR A 679 -20.60 4.18 -4.45
CA THR A 679 -21.87 3.50 -4.12
C THR A 679 -21.76 2.54 -2.93
N SER A 680 -20.52 2.18 -2.52
CA SER A 680 -20.30 1.18 -1.48
C SER A 680 -19.24 1.59 -0.46
N LEU A 681 -17.95 1.59 -0.84
CA LEU A 681 -16.85 1.75 0.12
C LEU A 681 -16.90 3.08 0.89
N LEU A 682 -17.16 4.19 0.19
CA LEU A 682 -17.19 5.52 0.81
C LEU A 682 -18.41 5.70 1.73
N PRO A 683 -19.66 5.37 1.33
CA PRO A 683 -20.79 5.36 2.25
C PRO A 683 -20.57 4.50 3.49
N VAL A 684 -20.07 3.27 3.33
CA VAL A 684 -19.75 2.38 4.46
C VAL A 684 -18.69 3.01 5.36
N GLY A 685 -17.63 3.58 4.79
CA GLY A 685 -16.57 4.25 5.52
C GLY A 685 -17.05 5.47 6.31
N ILE A 686 -17.96 6.28 5.77
CA ILE A 686 -18.55 7.43 6.47
C ILE A 686 -19.44 6.97 7.64
N ILE A 687 -20.25 5.94 7.43
CA ILE A 687 -21.11 5.37 8.48
C ILE A 687 -20.27 4.76 9.60
N GLN A 688 -19.20 4.03 9.26
CA GLN A 688 -18.22 3.53 10.24
C GLN A 688 -17.49 4.68 10.97
N PHE A 689 -17.10 5.74 10.26
CA PHE A 689 -16.46 6.90 10.89
C PHE A 689 -17.36 7.53 11.94
N HIS A 690 -18.63 7.74 11.60
CA HIS A 690 -19.62 8.25 12.56
C HIS A 690 -19.70 7.37 13.81
N ALA A 691 -19.79 6.05 13.65
CA ALA A 691 -19.83 5.09 14.75
C ALA A 691 -18.54 5.07 15.59
N SER A 692 -17.38 5.20 14.93
CA SER A 692 -16.07 5.26 15.57
C SER A 692 -15.93 6.50 16.44
N VAL A 693 -16.43 7.65 15.97
CA VAL A 693 -16.45 8.90 16.73
C VAL A 693 -17.47 8.87 17.86
N SER A 694 -18.66 8.30 17.65
CA SER A 694 -19.76 8.34 18.63
C SER A 694 -19.55 7.38 19.80
N GLU A 695 -19.10 6.15 19.52
CA GLU A 695 -19.03 5.07 20.51
C GLU A 695 -17.59 4.59 20.75
N GLY A 696 -16.82 4.41 19.68
CA GLY A 696 -15.47 3.85 19.75
C GLY A 696 -15.12 2.99 18.53
N LEU A 697 -13.82 2.76 18.31
CA LEU A 697 -13.37 1.95 17.17
C LEU A 697 -13.85 0.49 17.28
N TRP A 698 -13.91 -0.04 18.50
CA TRP A 698 -14.39 -1.39 18.79
C TRP A 698 -15.81 -1.59 18.23
N TYR A 699 -16.68 -0.57 18.34
CA TYR A 699 -18.06 -0.63 17.88
C TYR A 699 -18.13 -0.61 16.35
N ALA A 700 -17.44 0.34 15.70
CA ALA A 700 -17.41 0.48 14.24
C ALA A 700 -16.84 -0.76 13.50
N ARG A 701 -16.06 -1.59 14.20
CA ARG A 701 -15.44 -2.82 13.69
C ARG A 701 -16.12 -4.11 14.19
N SER A 702 -17.14 -4.02 15.04
CA SER A 702 -17.87 -5.17 15.60
C SER A 702 -18.79 -5.84 14.59
N GLU A 703 -19.11 -7.11 14.80
CA GLU A 703 -20.16 -7.79 14.00
C GLU A 703 -21.53 -7.15 14.20
N ALA A 704 -21.85 -6.65 15.40
CA ALA A 704 -23.12 -5.99 15.70
C ALA A 704 -23.35 -4.75 14.81
N PHE A 705 -22.27 -4.02 14.49
CA PHE A 705 -22.33 -2.89 13.57
C PHE A 705 -22.29 -3.32 12.11
N MET A 706 -21.31 -4.15 11.74
CA MET A 706 -21.06 -4.51 10.34
C MET A 706 -22.18 -5.35 9.70
N GLN A 707 -22.95 -6.08 10.50
CA GLN A 707 -24.07 -6.90 10.03
C GLN A 707 -25.42 -6.17 10.02
N GLN A 708 -25.45 -4.86 10.27
CA GLN A 708 -26.67 -4.08 10.09
C GLN A 708 -27.17 -4.17 8.64
N PRO A 709 -28.50 -4.26 8.41
CA PRO A 709 -29.06 -4.47 7.07
C PRO A 709 -28.61 -3.45 6.02
N LEU A 710 -28.45 -2.18 6.43
CA LEU A 710 -27.96 -1.11 5.55
C LEU A 710 -26.52 -1.37 5.08
N LEU A 711 -25.62 -1.75 6.00
CA LEU A 711 -24.21 -2.01 5.67
C LEU A 711 -24.05 -3.28 4.83
N GLN A 712 -24.86 -4.32 5.08
CA GLN A 712 -24.93 -5.47 4.19
C GLN A 712 -25.40 -5.08 2.78
N THR A 713 -26.47 -4.28 2.67
CA THR A 713 -27.00 -3.84 1.37
C THR A 713 -25.97 -3.02 0.59
N LEU A 714 -25.30 -2.06 1.25
CA LEU A 714 -24.25 -1.25 0.62
C LEU A 714 -23.07 -2.10 0.12
N ARG A 715 -22.66 -3.14 0.86
CA ARG A 715 -21.62 -4.09 0.42
C ARG A 715 -22.09 -4.96 -0.75
N TRP A 716 -23.37 -5.37 -0.78
CA TRP A 716 -23.96 -6.09 -1.91
C TRP A 716 -24.01 -5.25 -3.20
N VAL A 717 -24.40 -3.97 -3.09
CA VAL A 717 -24.47 -3.03 -4.23
C VAL A 717 -23.10 -2.86 -4.91
N ARG A 718 -22.00 -3.06 -4.18
CA ARG A 718 -20.63 -3.05 -4.72
C ARG A 718 -20.46 -3.94 -5.94
N THR A 719 -21.17 -5.07 -5.99
CA THR A 719 -21.13 -6.05 -7.09
C THR A 719 -21.33 -5.40 -8.46
N ILE A 720 -22.17 -4.35 -8.55
CA ILE A 720 -22.41 -3.63 -9.80
C ILE A 720 -21.13 -2.95 -10.29
N GLY A 721 -20.43 -2.23 -9.40
CA GLY A 721 -19.15 -1.59 -9.73
C GLY A 721 -18.07 -2.62 -10.03
N ASP A 722 -18.01 -3.71 -9.25
CA ASP A 722 -17.03 -4.78 -9.42
C ASP A 722 -17.20 -5.50 -10.78
N VAL A 723 -18.44 -5.82 -11.20
CA VAL A 723 -18.70 -6.45 -12.51
C VAL A 723 -18.29 -5.52 -13.66
N VAL A 724 -18.60 -4.22 -13.58
CA VAL A 724 -18.17 -3.24 -14.58
C VAL A 724 -16.64 -3.19 -14.64
N PHE A 725 -15.96 -3.21 -13.50
CA PHE A 725 -14.50 -3.25 -13.44
C PHE A 725 -13.92 -4.52 -14.06
N ILE A 726 -14.49 -5.70 -13.75
CA ILE A 726 -14.08 -7.00 -14.32
C ILE A 726 -14.21 -6.99 -15.85
N ILE A 727 -15.30 -6.46 -16.40
CA ILE A 727 -15.48 -6.32 -17.86
C ILE A 727 -14.35 -5.48 -18.46
N GLY A 728 -14.01 -4.35 -17.82
CA GLY A 728 -12.89 -3.50 -18.23
C GLY A 728 -11.54 -4.22 -18.19
N ALA A 729 -11.28 -4.98 -17.12
CA ALA A 729 -10.06 -5.75 -16.95
C ALA A 729 -9.90 -6.85 -18.01
N LEU A 730 -10.97 -7.60 -18.28
CA LEU A 730 -10.99 -8.64 -19.31
C LEU A 730 -10.82 -8.04 -20.71
N ALA A 731 -11.47 -6.91 -21.01
CA ALA A 731 -11.30 -6.21 -22.28
C ALA A 731 -9.86 -5.72 -22.49
N MET A 732 -9.23 -5.18 -21.44
CA MET A 732 -7.82 -4.77 -21.47
C MET A 732 -6.90 -5.97 -21.73
N ALA A 733 -7.07 -7.06 -20.97
CA ALA A 733 -6.27 -8.26 -21.13
C ALA A 733 -6.44 -8.87 -22.54
N LEU A 734 -7.68 -8.96 -23.02
CA LEU A 734 -7.98 -9.45 -24.37
C LEU A 734 -7.29 -8.60 -25.44
N GLN A 735 -7.33 -7.26 -25.31
CA GLN A 735 -6.65 -6.36 -26.24
C GLN A 735 -5.14 -6.62 -26.30
N VAL A 736 -4.50 -6.81 -25.14
CA VAL A 736 -3.07 -7.10 -25.06
C VAL A 736 -2.75 -8.47 -25.67
N VAL A 737 -3.51 -9.50 -25.31
CA VAL A 737 -3.32 -10.87 -25.83
C VAL A 737 -3.49 -10.92 -27.34
N LEU A 738 -4.54 -10.30 -27.89
CA LEU A 738 -4.74 -10.21 -29.34
C LEU A 738 -3.60 -9.48 -30.04
N GLY A 739 -3.05 -8.43 -29.44
CA GLY A 739 -1.89 -7.74 -29.97
C GLY A 739 -0.63 -8.61 -29.97
N LEU A 740 -0.39 -9.37 -28.90
CA LEU A 740 0.77 -10.26 -28.79
C LEU A 740 0.73 -11.43 -29.79
N LEU A 741 -0.48 -11.96 -30.05
CA LEU A 741 -0.75 -13.03 -31.00
C LEU A 741 -0.71 -12.59 -32.47
N ASP A 742 -0.76 -11.28 -32.76
CA ASP A 742 -0.67 -10.81 -34.13
C ASP A 742 0.71 -11.12 -34.73
N THR A 743 0.72 -11.98 -35.75
CA THR A 743 1.91 -12.47 -36.45
C THR A 743 2.10 -11.82 -37.81
N ARG A 744 1.25 -10.85 -38.19
CA ARG A 744 1.40 -10.12 -39.46
C ARG A 744 2.80 -9.49 -39.53
N HIS A 745 3.62 -9.98 -40.45
CA HIS A 745 4.99 -9.50 -40.65
C HIS A 745 5.00 -8.07 -41.20
N PRO A 746 6.06 -7.29 -40.90
CA PRO A 746 6.20 -5.95 -41.46
C PRO A 746 6.18 -6.03 -42.98
N ARG A 747 5.17 -5.41 -43.60
CA ARG A 747 5.20 -5.16 -45.04
C ARG A 747 6.42 -4.28 -45.27
N SER A 748 7.46 -4.82 -45.91
CA SER A 748 8.61 -4.04 -46.36
C SER A 748 8.09 -2.84 -47.13
N ARG A 749 8.31 -1.61 -46.62
CA ARG A 749 8.12 -0.37 -47.37
C ARG A 749 9.20 -0.22 -48.46
N ALA A 750 9.39 -1.25 -49.28
CA ALA A 750 10.17 -1.22 -50.49
C ALA A 750 9.16 -1.22 -51.66
N GLY A 751 8.62 -0.04 -52.01
CA GLY A 751 7.60 0.01 -53.06
C GLY A 751 6.89 1.33 -53.34
N GLN A 752 7.25 2.45 -52.71
CA GLN A 752 6.87 3.77 -53.22
C GLN A 752 8.09 4.42 -53.87
N ARG A 753 8.44 3.92 -55.06
CA ARG A 753 9.24 4.70 -56.01
C ARG A 753 8.37 5.86 -56.47
N LEU A 754 8.95 7.05 -56.36
CA LEU A 754 8.65 8.29 -57.06
C LEU A 754 7.82 8.05 -58.33
N GLY A 755 6.55 8.47 -58.30
CA GLY A 755 5.79 8.75 -59.51
C GLY A 755 6.47 9.90 -60.24
N THR A 756 7.15 9.57 -61.32
CA THR A 756 7.65 10.49 -62.33
C THR A 756 6.52 11.41 -62.79
N VAL A 757 6.74 12.71 -62.64
CA VAL A 757 6.11 13.76 -63.43
C VAL A 757 6.49 13.53 -64.89
N GLN A 758 5.52 13.20 -65.74
CA GLN A 758 5.54 13.43 -67.19
C GLN A 758 4.10 13.31 -67.72
N GLY A 759 3.61 14.39 -68.35
CA GLY A 759 2.29 14.52 -68.94
C GLY A 759 1.62 15.82 -68.57
#